data_AF-A0A7Y9JIC5-F1
#
_entry.id   AF-A0A7Y9JIC5-F1
#
_cell.length_a   1.000
_cell.length_b   1.000
_cell.length_c   1.000
_cell.angle_alpha   90.00
_cell.angle_beta   90.00
_cell.angle_gamma   90.00
#
_symmetry.space_group_name_H-M   'P 1'
#
loop_
_entity.id
_entity.type
_entity.pdbx_description
1 polymer ?
#
loop_
_entity_poly.entity_id
_entity_poly.type
_entity_poly.pdbx_seq_one_letter_code
_entity_poly.pdbx_strand_id
1 'polypeptide(L)'
;MHRMFRGAARLAAVAGLAVSGGALVAVPPAIAGIGFDTGLVCSGKSGTHDVALRIETTVPSAGAVGQPVQLGTIKIDVGLPPELVKEVSAASPAWASTPPATSASPSSTPSPALGGVAEIQVALHGPGGDRRAGWPAFALAATPSRGEGAVHLTGSGVAPPVVPEAPGELSWSAGAVDLSLVPGDAATGKEAPELALHCAAEKAPVLGSLRVRRANEPVIPGASSAAPRQPTAFPEGLCKLIPARGQDPRYAISDDPELAKIFESPTNPDGLNADTGDGLMYCVKATGFFNIKKVGNAAPVAFENNVRALTESYMGNIFFGPNWTDFRGYFINRTYPTPATMLGFGFMPTRAVAEAVQVGSPRGGGTGPITGNMRILQQLSTELDISGPTVDRQQLKASAYVRIKAGKAEVNGVPLDLGTKCMTSPTSLSATGFMGTLRTGTTQYESGQPLIAQNVTIPSFSGCGVTEDLSPILTASVSGAGNYANLESGLWCEVTTGNRCVDGAGAFPQTFTVAPGGVVTAVAKPFTLGYAGDNAEFRCESATMRLDLERGRWQSRFRLGKGDMSLHGCEVEASDGTVHPVRGEVTQDGSLWLNMTIDAATGRPAMRINGVVLDATVDVGGGGRCTLRISHNLGGIFLPGQREVPGLLEGSYDNGTFSMNSHTLKPSGKSTCEIPGFTDFLSVFNSYKGDFVFHPTQRITSP
;
A
#
# COMPACT_ATOMS: atom_id res chain seq x y z
N MET A 1 49.88 27.59 46.19
CA MET A 1 50.67 26.73 47.09
C MET A 1 50.22 25.29 46.87
N HIS A 2 50.97 24.54 46.05
CA HIS A 2 51.78 23.37 46.48
C HIS A 2 50.92 22.22 47.02
N ARG A 3 50.62 21.21 46.20
CA ARG A 3 51.39 19.98 45.89
C ARG A 3 50.90 18.81 46.77
N MET A 4 50.20 17.85 46.15
CA MET A 4 50.72 16.52 45.76
C MET A 4 50.74 15.49 46.90
N PHE A 5 50.04 14.37 46.68
CA PHE A 5 50.71 13.07 46.61
C PHE A 5 50.16 12.24 45.45
N ARG A 6 51.12 11.80 44.62
CA ARG A 6 51.03 10.79 43.55
C ARG A 6 51.51 9.45 44.10
N GLY A 7 51.09 8.37 43.45
CA GLY A 7 51.76 7.05 43.47
C GLY A 7 50.85 5.99 42.84
N ALA A 8 50.78 5.91 41.51
CA ALA A 8 51.60 5.01 40.65
C ALA A 8 51.05 3.57 40.65
N ALA A 9 50.17 3.18 39.71
CA ALA A 9 50.44 2.80 38.32
C ALA A 9 51.16 1.45 38.16
N ARG A 10 50.45 0.45 37.62
CA ARG A 10 51.01 -0.62 36.78
C ARG A 10 50.22 -0.72 35.47
N LEU A 11 50.98 -0.86 34.40
CA LEU A 11 50.68 -0.77 32.97
C LEU A 11 50.34 -2.13 32.35
N ALA A 12 49.40 -2.13 31.39
CA ALA A 12 49.47 -2.69 30.02
C ALA A 12 48.07 -2.46 29.37
N ALA A 13 47.82 -1.47 28.49
CA ALA A 13 48.07 -1.43 27.04
C ALA A 13 47.60 -2.73 26.34
N VAL A 14 46.64 -2.74 25.40
CA VAL A 14 46.69 -2.12 24.05
C VAL A 14 45.28 -1.94 23.45
N ALA A 15 45.05 -0.77 22.82
CA ALA A 15 44.16 -0.40 21.68
C ALA A 15 42.68 -0.88 21.63
N GLY A 16 41.70 -0.07 21.23
CA GLY A 16 41.74 1.22 20.57
C GLY A 16 40.37 1.91 20.53
N LEU A 17 40.45 3.22 20.33
CA LEU A 17 39.38 4.19 20.15
C LEU A 17 38.51 3.92 18.91
N ALA A 18 37.21 4.21 19.04
CA ALA A 18 36.35 5.01 18.14
C ALA A 18 34.88 4.65 18.46
N VAL A 19 34.10 5.52 19.09
CA VAL A 19 33.25 6.53 18.40
C VAL A 19 32.26 5.89 17.42
N SER A 20 30.98 6.12 17.69
CA SER A 20 29.84 6.04 16.76
C SER A 20 29.52 4.69 16.12
N GLY A 21 28.54 3.99 16.70
CA GLY A 21 27.73 2.97 16.04
C GLY A 21 26.25 3.29 16.16
N GLY A 22 25.88 4.57 16.04
CA GLY A 22 24.50 4.95 15.80
C GLY A 22 24.09 4.37 14.47
N ALA A 23 23.31 3.29 14.49
CA ALA A 23 22.59 2.81 13.32
C ALA A 23 21.55 3.87 12.96
N LEU A 24 21.99 4.91 12.25
CA LEU A 24 21.13 5.69 11.39
C LEU A 24 20.56 4.68 10.40
N VAL A 25 19.34 4.21 10.66
CA VAL A 25 18.53 3.54 9.66
C VAL A 25 18.20 4.60 8.62
N ALA A 26 19.15 4.84 7.72
CA ALA A 26 18.88 5.48 6.45
C ALA A 26 18.01 4.48 5.70
N VAL A 27 16.70 4.70 5.73
CA VAL A 27 15.77 4.03 4.82
C VAL A 27 16.34 4.25 3.42
N PRO A 28 16.61 3.19 2.64
CA PRO A 28 17.02 3.38 1.27
C PRO A 28 15.94 4.24 0.60
N PRO A 29 16.27 5.33 -0.11
CA PRO A 29 15.30 5.94 -1.01
C PRO A 29 14.75 4.79 -1.86
N ALA A 30 13.42 4.72 -2.03
CA ALA A 30 12.80 3.67 -2.83
C ALA A 30 13.61 3.49 -4.13
N ILE A 31 14.44 2.44 -4.17
CA ILE A 31 15.26 2.15 -5.33
C ILE A 31 14.24 1.67 -6.34
N ALA A 32 14.04 2.46 -7.38
CA ALA A 32 13.08 2.15 -8.43
C ALA A 32 13.30 0.70 -8.88
N GLY A 33 12.31 -0.16 -8.64
CA GLY A 33 12.20 -1.38 -9.43
C GLY A 33 12.00 -0.94 -10.86
N ILE A 34 12.86 -1.38 -11.77
CA ILE A 34 12.66 -1.10 -13.18
C ILE A 34 11.68 -2.16 -13.66
N GLY A 35 10.42 -1.78 -13.79
CA GLY A 35 9.40 -2.51 -14.53
C GLY A 35 9.25 -1.84 -15.89
N PHE A 36 9.35 -2.62 -16.96
CA PHE A 36 9.10 -2.15 -18.31
C PHE A 36 8.06 -3.04 -18.97
N ASP A 37 7.03 -2.40 -19.54
CA ASP A 37 5.93 -3.02 -20.28
C ASP A 37 6.04 -2.64 -21.77
N THR A 38 6.00 -3.61 -22.68
CA THR A 38 6.04 -3.36 -24.13
C THR A 38 5.20 -4.33 -24.94
N GLY A 39 4.74 -3.87 -26.10
CA GLY A 39 4.22 -4.75 -27.14
C GLY A 39 5.35 -5.28 -28.00
N LEU A 40 5.35 -6.58 -28.24
CA LEU A 40 6.21 -7.27 -29.19
C LEU A 40 5.39 -7.70 -30.39
N VAL A 41 5.97 -7.59 -31.58
CA VAL A 41 5.42 -8.22 -32.79
C VAL A 41 6.14 -9.55 -32.96
N CYS A 42 5.41 -10.65 -32.77
CA CYS A 42 5.88 -12.02 -32.87
C CYS A 42 5.48 -12.63 -34.20
N SER A 43 6.45 -13.10 -34.97
CA SER A 43 6.20 -13.86 -36.20
C SER A 43 6.28 -15.36 -35.94
N GLY A 44 5.21 -16.07 -36.31
CA GLY A 44 5.07 -17.51 -36.25
C GLY A 44 4.69 -18.10 -37.60
N LYS A 45 4.44 -19.41 -37.66
CA LYS A 45 4.04 -20.10 -38.90
C LYS A 45 2.70 -19.61 -39.46
N SER A 46 1.80 -19.18 -38.60
CA SER A 46 0.45 -18.72 -38.93
C SER A 46 0.35 -17.24 -39.32
N GLY A 47 1.37 -16.43 -39.00
CA GLY A 47 1.35 -14.98 -39.17
C GLY A 47 2.04 -14.22 -38.04
N THR A 48 1.78 -12.92 -37.98
CA THR A 48 2.29 -12.00 -36.94
C THR A 48 1.27 -11.77 -35.84
N HIS A 49 1.72 -11.75 -34.59
CA HIS A 49 0.88 -11.59 -33.39
C HIS A 49 1.44 -10.51 -32.48
N ASP A 50 0.56 -9.72 -31.87
CA ASP A 50 0.95 -8.75 -30.83
C ASP A 50 0.97 -9.44 -29.46
N VAL A 51 2.15 -9.49 -28.84
CA VAL A 51 2.39 -10.13 -27.55
C VAL A 51 2.86 -9.07 -26.55
N ALA A 52 2.22 -9.00 -25.39
CA ALA A 52 2.67 -8.09 -24.33
C ALA A 52 3.84 -8.73 -23.57
N LEU A 53 4.93 -8.00 -23.35
CA LEU A 53 6.05 -8.42 -22.52
C LEU A 53 6.29 -7.40 -21.41
N ARG A 54 6.28 -7.89 -20.18
CA ARG A 54 6.70 -7.15 -18.99
C ARG A 54 7.93 -7.78 -18.37
N ILE A 55 8.98 -6.98 -18.18
CA ILE A 55 10.20 -7.39 -17.47
C ILE A 55 10.33 -6.54 -16.20
N GLU A 56 10.47 -7.20 -15.06
CA GLU A 56 10.78 -6.54 -13.78
C GLU A 56 12.14 -6.98 -13.27
N THR A 57 13.03 -6.03 -12.97
CA THR A 57 14.31 -6.31 -12.31
C THR A 57 14.80 -5.12 -11.48
N THR A 58 15.88 -5.31 -10.73
CA THR A 58 16.57 -4.23 -9.99
C THR A 58 18.00 -4.12 -10.50
N VAL A 59 18.42 -2.90 -10.83
CA VAL A 59 19.78 -2.60 -11.28
C VAL A 59 20.52 -1.95 -10.12
N PRO A 60 21.76 -2.37 -9.79
CA PRO A 60 22.59 -1.67 -8.82
C PRO A 60 22.74 -0.18 -9.17
N SER A 61 23.07 0.67 -8.20
CA SER A 61 23.23 2.12 -8.47
C SER A 61 24.66 2.52 -8.89
N ALA A 62 25.66 1.67 -8.64
CA ALA A 62 27.05 1.86 -9.08
C ALA A 62 27.79 0.52 -9.23
N GLY A 63 28.81 0.49 -10.10
CA GLY A 63 29.73 -0.63 -10.28
C GLY A 63 31.20 -0.18 -10.33
N ALA A 64 32.13 -1.13 -10.25
CA ALA A 64 33.56 -0.87 -10.38
C ALA A 64 34.18 -1.75 -11.48
N VAL A 65 35.18 -1.21 -12.17
CA VAL A 65 35.96 -1.96 -13.16
C VAL A 65 36.57 -3.19 -12.49
N GLY A 66 36.41 -4.35 -13.13
CA GLY A 66 36.90 -5.62 -12.62
C GLY A 66 36.06 -6.26 -11.51
N GLN A 67 34.96 -5.63 -11.08
CA GLN A 67 34.03 -6.20 -10.09
C GLN A 67 32.75 -6.71 -10.76
N PRO A 68 32.24 -7.90 -10.38
CA PRO A 68 31.00 -8.43 -10.95
C PRO A 68 29.81 -7.55 -10.56
N VAL A 69 29.06 -7.12 -11.57
CA VAL A 69 27.78 -6.42 -11.43
C VAL A 69 26.67 -7.42 -11.71
N GLN A 70 25.80 -7.65 -10.74
CA GLN A 70 24.67 -8.58 -10.89
C GLN A 70 23.34 -7.83 -10.77
N LEU A 71 22.45 -8.08 -11.74
CA LEU A 71 21.06 -7.63 -11.65
C LEU A 71 20.32 -8.44 -10.59
N GLY A 72 19.30 -7.86 -9.96
CA GLY A 72 18.40 -8.63 -9.10
C GLY A 72 17.58 -9.66 -9.90
N THR A 73 16.74 -10.42 -9.19
CA THR A 73 15.85 -11.41 -9.83
C THR A 73 15.03 -10.76 -10.94
N ILE A 74 15.12 -11.33 -12.14
CA ILE A 74 14.39 -10.93 -13.32
C ILE A 74 13.07 -11.70 -13.30
N LYS A 75 11.95 -10.99 -13.41
CA LYS A 75 10.64 -11.58 -13.64
C LYS A 75 10.15 -11.20 -15.03
N ILE A 76 9.52 -12.15 -15.69
CA ILE A 76 8.94 -12.00 -17.00
C ILE A 76 7.46 -12.35 -16.91
N ASP A 77 6.62 -11.51 -17.51
CA ASP A 77 5.21 -11.76 -17.73
C ASP A 77 4.92 -11.53 -19.22
N VAL A 78 4.42 -12.57 -19.88
CA VAL A 78 4.09 -12.59 -21.30
C VAL A 78 2.57 -12.70 -21.45
N GLY A 79 1.93 -11.65 -21.93
CA GLY A 79 0.51 -11.64 -22.27
C GLY A 79 0.29 -12.11 -23.69
N LEU A 80 -0.36 -13.26 -23.86
CA LEU A 80 -0.69 -13.85 -25.16
C LEU A 80 -2.11 -13.47 -25.61
N PRO A 81 -2.28 -13.05 -26.88
CA PRO A 81 -3.61 -12.78 -27.42
C PRO A 81 -4.40 -14.09 -27.58
N PRO A 82 -5.74 -14.06 -27.46
CA PRO A 82 -6.59 -15.26 -27.55
C PRO A 82 -6.39 -16.08 -28.83
N GLU A 83 -6.08 -15.42 -29.96
CA GLU A 83 -5.87 -16.09 -31.25
C GLU A 83 -4.62 -16.98 -31.24
N LEU A 84 -3.54 -16.52 -30.60
CA LEU A 84 -2.31 -17.29 -30.46
C LEU A 84 -2.50 -18.48 -29.50
N VAL A 85 -3.31 -18.32 -28.45
CA VAL A 85 -3.67 -19.41 -27.52
C VAL A 85 -4.44 -20.52 -28.25
N LYS A 86 -5.36 -20.15 -29.15
CA LYS A 86 -6.08 -21.12 -29.99
C LYS A 86 -5.14 -21.87 -30.93
N GLU A 87 -4.15 -21.20 -31.51
CA GLU A 87 -3.16 -21.83 -32.39
C GLU A 87 -2.33 -22.88 -31.64
N VAL A 88 -1.81 -22.56 -30.45
CA VAL A 88 -1.05 -23.53 -29.64
C VAL A 88 -1.91 -24.73 -29.26
N SER A 89 -3.20 -24.49 -28.99
CA SER A 89 -4.15 -25.57 -28.66
C SER A 89 -4.48 -26.44 -29.88
N ALA A 90 -4.61 -25.85 -31.07
CA ALA A 90 -4.92 -26.55 -32.32
C ALA A 90 -3.75 -27.37 -32.87
N ALA A 91 -2.51 -27.03 -32.51
CA ALA A 91 -1.34 -27.81 -32.87
C ALA A 91 -1.26 -29.17 -32.13
N SER A 92 -2.07 -29.39 -31.10
CA SER A 92 -2.10 -30.65 -30.36
C SER A 92 -2.74 -31.77 -31.20
N PRO A 93 -2.08 -32.92 -31.39
CA PRO A 93 -2.52 -33.90 -32.38
C PRO A 93 -3.78 -34.65 -31.89
N ALA A 94 -4.86 -34.58 -32.69
CA ALA A 94 -6.23 -34.98 -32.35
C ALA A 94 -6.53 -36.51 -32.34
N TRP A 95 -5.61 -37.38 -31.91
CA TRP A 95 -5.74 -38.84 -32.07
C TRP A 95 -6.02 -39.65 -30.79
N ALA A 96 -6.62 -39.03 -29.77
CA ALA A 96 -7.20 -39.77 -28.63
C ALA A 96 -8.74 -39.75 -28.67
N SER A 97 -9.32 -40.46 -29.65
CA SER A 97 -10.74 -40.71 -29.75
C SER A 97 -11.20 -41.66 -28.62
N THR A 98 -11.88 -41.13 -27.60
CA THR A 98 -12.68 -41.94 -26.67
C THR A 98 -14.15 -41.48 -26.78
N PRO A 99 -15.16 -42.38 -26.82
CA PRO A 99 -16.54 -42.01 -27.11
C PRO A 99 -17.19 -41.14 -26.01
N PRO A 100 -18.26 -40.38 -26.32
CA PRO A 100 -18.83 -39.42 -25.40
C PRO A 100 -19.61 -40.12 -24.29
N ALA A 101 -19.19 -39.94 -23.04
CA ALA A 101 -20.03 -40.17 -21.87
C ALA A 101 -21.00 -38.99 -21.74
N THR A 102 -22.28 -39.28 -21.97
CA THR A 102 -23.40 -38.37 -21.76
C THR A 102 -23.63 -38.11 -20.26
N SER A 103 -24.03 -36.87 -19.95
CA SER A 103 -24.57 -36.35 -18.68
C SER A 103 -23.59 -35.94 -17.57
N ALA A 104 -23.17 -34.67 -17.58
CA ALA A 104 -22.94 -33.85 -16.39
C ALA A 104 -23.01 -32.35 -16.75
N SER A 105 -23.62 -31.55 -15.86
CA SER A 105 -23.82 -30.10 -15.95
C SER A 105 -22.52 -29.29 -16.13
N PRO A 106 -22.57 -28.04 -16.65
CA PRO A 106 -21.39 -27.25 -16.98
C PRO A 106 -20.72 -26.72 -15.71
N SER A 107 -19.77 -27.47 -15.16
CA SER A 107 -18.77 -26.94 -14.22
C SER A 107 -17.61 -26.36 -15.03
N SER A 108 -17.28 -25.09 -14.76
CA SER A 108 -16.11 -24.32 -15.21
C SER A 108 -15.01 -25.16 -15.88
N THR A 109 -14.87 -25.01 -17.20
CA THR A 109 -13.76 -25.58 -17.96
C THR A 109 -12.43 -25.11 -17.33
N PRO A 110 -11.53 -26.02 -16.89
CA PRO A 110 -10.21 -25.62 -16.44
C PRO A 110 -9.51 -24.89 -17.59
N SER A 111 -8.93 -23.71 -17.31
CA SER A 111 -8.10 -23.01 -18.29
C SER A 111 -7.01 -23.97 -18.79
N PRO A 112 -6.75 -24.02 -20.11
CA PRO A 112 -5.71 -24.90 -20.63
C PRO A 112 -4.39 -24.57 -19.93
N ALA A 113 -3.76 -25.57 -19.32
CA ALA A 113 -2.41 -25.43 -18.83
C ALA A 113 -1.55 -25.10 -20.07
N LEU A 114 -0.90 -23.94 -20.07
CA LEU A 114 -0.02 -23.50 -21.15
C LEU A 114 1.32 -23.19 -20.51
N GLY A 115 2.38 -23.77 -21.05
CA GLY A 115 3.75 -23.54 -20.62
C GLY A 115 4.58 -23.00 -21.76
N GLY A 116 5.79 -22.54 -21.46
CA GLY A 116 6.70 -22.11 -22.49
C GLY A 116 8.09 -21.78 -21.97
N VAL A 117 8.94 -21.35 -22.89
CA VAL A 117 10.27 -20.84 -22.61
C VAL A 117 10.44 -19.53 -23.37
N ALA A 118 10.86 -18.47 -22.68
CA ALA A 118 11.26 -17.22 -23.31
C ALA A 118 12.78 -17.07 -23.26
N GLU A 119 13.42 -16.90 -24.41
CA GLU A 119 14.82 -16.52 -24.53
C GLU A 119 14.91 -15.05 -24.97
N ILE A 120 15.46 -14.20 -24.11
CA ILE A 120 15.55 -12.76 -24.35
C ILE A 120 16.99 -12.43 -24.72
N GLN A 121 17.21 -11.95 -25.94
CA GLN A 121 18.53 -11.47 -26.35
C GLN A 121 18.80 -10.11 -25.72
N VAL A 122 19.63 -10.05 -24.68
CA VAL A 122 19.99 -8.78 -24.03
C VAL A 122 21.36 -8.32 -24.50
N ALA A 123 21.43 -7.10 -25.04
CA ALA A 123 22.68 -6.44 -25.36
C ALA A 123 23.14 -5.58 -24.17
N LEU A 124 24.43 -5.68 -23.87
CA LEU A 124 25.17 -4.79 -22.99
C LEU A 124 25.86 -3.75 -23.85
N HIS A 125 25.51 -2.49 -23.64
CA HIS A 125 26.24 -1.37 -24.22
C HIS A 125 27.18 -0.81 -23.17
N GLY A 126 28.45 -0.67 -23.51
CA GLY A 126 29.44 -0.14 -22.60
C GLY A 126 30.71 0.35 -23.29
N PRO A 127 31.67 0.89 -22.52
CA PRO A 127 32.87 1.52 -23.08
C PRO A 127 33.80 0.53 -23.78
N GLY A 128 33.67 -0.77 -23.50
CA GLY A 128 34.38 -1.85 -24.16
C GLY A 128 33.72 -2.35 -25.45
N GLY A 129 32.67 -1.67 -25.92
CA GLY A 129 31.84 -2.09 -27.06
C GLY A 129 30.61 -2.89 -26.63
N ASP A 130 29.78 -3.18 -27.63
CA ASP A 130 28.53 -3.91 -27.43
C ASP A 130 28.79 -5.42 -27.31
N ARG A 131 28.19 -6.07 -26.32
CA ARG A 131 28.29 -7.52 -26.12
C ARG A 131 26.97 -8.11 -25.65
N ARG A 132 26.75 -9.42 -25.84
CA ARG A 132 25.55 -10.10 -25.31
C ARG A 132 25.69 -10.35 -23.80
N ALA A 133 24.61 -10.15 -23.06
CA ALA A 133 24.57 -10.34 -21.61
C ALA A 133 24.40 -11.79 -21.16
N GLY A 134 24.12 -12.72 -22.08
CA GLY A 134 24.02 -14.14 -21.80
C GLY A 134 22.92 -14.51 -20.81
N TRP A 135 21.76 -13.84 -20.90
CA TRP A 135 20.62 -14.18 -20.05
C TRP A 135 20.17 -15.64 -20.28
N PRO A 136 19.75 -16.35 -19.23
CA PRO A 136 19.24 -17.70 -19.39
C PRO A 136 17.89 -17.68 -20.11
N ALA A 137 17.48 -18.84 -20.62
CA ALA A 137 16.10 -19.04 -21.02
C ALA A 137 15.21 -19.12 -19.78
N PHE A 138 14.03 -18.50 -19.84
CA PHE A 138 13.10 -18.41 -18.72
C PHE A 138 11.93 -19.36 -18.93
N ALA A 139 11.78 -20.34 -18.05
CA ALA A 139 10.60 -21.19 -18.02
C ALA A 139 9.37 -20.35 -17.62
N LEU A 140 8.34 -20.41 -18.45
CA LEU A 140 7.09 -19.69 -18.28
C LEU A 140 5.96 -20.66 -17.94
N ALA A 141 5.10 -20.27 -17.00
CA ALA A 141 3.90 -21.00 -16.64
C ALA A 141 2.68 -20.09 -16.68
N ALA A 142 1.56 -20.60 -17.19
CA ALA A 142 0.30 -19.89 -17.19
C ALA A 142 -0.13 -19.50 -15.77
N THR A 143 -0.54 -18.26 -15.62
CA THR A 143 -1.19 -17.75 -14.41
C THR A 143 -2.70 -17.71 -14.63
N PRO A 144 -3.51 -17.93 -13.58
CA PRO A 144 -4.97 -17.85 -13.68
C PRO A 144 -5.38 -16.48 -14.25
N SER A 145 -6.21 -16.49 -15.30
CA SER A 145 -6.55 -15.25 -16.02
C SER A 145 -7.28 -14.26 -15.11
N ARG A 146 -6.98 -12.96 -15.28
CA ARG A 146 -7.55 -11.85 -14.50
C ARG A 146 -8.71 -11.12 -15.20
N GLY A 147 -9.26 -11.70 -16.28
CA GLY A 147 -10.30 -11.11 -17.14
C GLY A 147 -9.79 -10.78 -18.55
N GLU A 148 -10.72 -10.68 -19.50
CA GLU A 148 -10.52 -10.40 -20.96
C GLU A 148 -9.94 -11.51 -21.86
N GLY A 149 -9.74 -12.72 -21.35
CA GLY A 149 -9.40 -13.88 -22.19
C GLY A 149 -7.96 -13.92 -22.71
N ALA A 150 -7.12 -12.94 -22.35
CA ALA A 150 -5.67 -13.02 -22.53
C ALA A 150 -5.06 -14.02 -21.53
N VAL A 151 -4.10 -14.82 -21.98
CA VAL A 151 -3.38 -15.78 -21.13
C VAL A 151 -2.03 -15.19 -20.78
N HIS A 152 -1.74 -15.08 -19.48
CA HIS A 152 -0.48 -14.57 -18.97
C HIS A 152 0.45 -15.71 -18.58
N LEU A 153 1.63 -15.77 -19.19
CA LEU A 153 2.68 -16.71 -18.85
C LEU A 153 3.76 -15.98 -18.04
N THR A 154 4.03 -16.44 -16.82
CA THR A 154 5.04 -15.81 -15.95
C THR A 154 6.22 -16.71 -15.70
N GLY A 155 7.41 -16.12 -15.63
CA GLY A 155 8.66 -16.81 -15.31
C GLY A 155 9.60 -15.92 -14.51
N SER A 156 10.64 -16.52 -13.91
CA SER A 156 11.68 -15.76 -13.22
C SER A 156 13.03 -16.43 -13.32
N GLY A 157 14.09 -15.63 -13.27
CA GLY A 157 15.47 -16.11 -13.36
C GLY A 157 16.46 -15.06 -12.86
N VAL A 158 17.75 -15.40 -12.89
CA VAL A 158 18.84 -14.51 -12.49
C VAL A 158 19.81 -14.42 -13.66
N ALA A 159 20.15 -13.20 -14.07
CA ALA A 159 21.16 -12.99 -15.11
C ALA A 159 22.56 -13.27 -14.57
N PRO A 160 23.49 -13.77 -15.40
CA PRO A 160 24.89 -13.87 -15.04
C PRO A 160 25.47 -12.50 -14.66
N PRO A 161 26.41 -12.46 -13.70
CA PRO A 161 27.10 -11.21 -13.37
C PRO A 161 27.95 -10.74 -14.55
N VAL A 162 27.97 -9.43 -14.77
CA VAL A 162 28.76 -8.78 -15.81
C VAL A 162 29.94 -8.07 -15.17
N VAL A 163 31.16 -8.38 -15.62
CA VAL A 163 32.38 -7.69 -15.15
C VAL A 163 32.73 -6.60 -16.15
N PRO A 164 32.62 -5.31 -15.81
CA PRO A 164 32.99 -4.24 -16.72
C PRO A 164 34.50 -4.07 -16.77
N GLU A 165 35.04 -3.95 -17.98
CA GLU A 165 36.49 -3.89 -18.24
C GLU A 165 37.04 -2.45 -18.27
N ALA A 166 36.15 -1.48 -18.47
CA ALA A 166 36.50 -0.07 -18.57
C ALA A 166 35.48 0.79 -17.79
N PRO A 167 35.91 1.94 -17.25
CA PRO A 167 35.01 2.87 -16.58
C PRO A 167 34.10 3.56 -17.60
N GLY A 168 32.85 3.87 -17.20
CA GLY A 168 31.86 4.51 -18.05
C GLY A 168 30.44 4.04 -17.75
N GLU A 169 29.49 4.33 -18.63
CA GLU A 169 28.12 3.85 -18.50
C GLU A 169 27.99 2.45 -19.08
N LEU A 170 27.36 1.55 -18.33
CA LEU A 170 26.99 0.21 -18.74
C LEU A 170 25.46 0.14 -18.78
N SER A 171 24.85 -0.16 -19.91
CA SER A 171 23.40 -0.30 -20.04
C SER A 171 23.02 -1.67 -20.60
N TRP A 172 21.84 -2.14 -20.21
CA TRP A 172 21.23 -3.36 -20.74
C TRP A 172 20.05 -2.97 -21.62
N SER A 173 20.00 -3.48 -22.84
CA SER A 173 18.86 -3.32 -23.74
C SER A 173 18.29 -4.69 -24.10
N ALA A 174 16.96 -4.83 -24.06
CA ALA A 174 16.32 -6.03 -24.58
C ALA A 174 16.28 -5.94 -26.12
N GLY A 175 16.65 -7.03 -26.77
CA GLY A 175 16.59 -7.22 -28.21
C GLY A 175 15.44 -8.13 -28.59
N ALA A 176 15.68 -8.99 -29.59
CA ALA A 176 14.72 -10.00 -30.00
C ALA A 176 14.42 -10.99 -28.85
N VAL A 177 13.19 -11.48 -28.85
CA VAL A 177 12.70 -12.48 -27.89
C VAL A 177 12.25 -13.70 -28.69
N ASP A 178 12.86 -14.84 -28.41
CA ASP A 178 12.45 -16.12 -28.98
C ASP A 178 11.53 -16.80 -27.97
N LEU A 179 10.27 -16.99 -28.34
CA LEU A 179 9.23 -17.55 -27.48
C LEU A 179 8.83 -18.93 -27.98
N SER A 180 8.99 -19.92 -27.12
CA SER A 180 8.61 -21.31 -27.32
C SER A 180 7.38 -21.62 -26.47
N LEU A 181 6.28 -22.04 -27.08
CA LEU A 181 5.03 -22.36 -26.38
C LEU A 181 4.69 -23.84 -26.51
N VAL A 182 4.32 -24.46 -25.40
CA VAL A 182 3.92 -25.87 -25.30
C VAL A 182 2.60 -26.02 -24.55
N PRO A 183 1.68 -26.87 -25.02
CA PRO A 183 0.51 -27.27 -24.23
C PRO A 183 0.95 -27.94 -22.91
N GLY A 184 0.29 -27.60 -21.80
CA GLY A 184 0.72 -27.98 -20.45
C GLY A 184 0.65 -29.47 -20.14
N ASP A 185 -0.16 -30.23 -20.88
CA ASP A 185 -0.22 -31.70 -20.76
C ASP A 185 0.98 -32.40 -21.43
N ALA A 186 1.73 -31.68 -22.26
CA ALA A 186 2.88 -32.21 -22.99
C ALA A 186 4.24 -32.03 -22.27
N ALA A 187 4.30 -31.28 -21.17
CA ALA A 187 5.57 -31.00 -20.48
C ALA A 187 6.26 -32.26 -19.91
N THR A 188 5.61 -33.42 -19.95
CA THR A 188 6.15 -34.72 -19.51
C THR A 188 6.37 -35.73 -20.65
N GLY A 189 5.96 -35.43 -21.90
CA GLY A 189 6.05 -36.31 -23.07
C GLY A 189 6.95 -35.74 -24.17
N LYS A 190 7.88 -36.55 -24.68
CA LYS A 190 9.06 -36.09 -25.43
C LYS A 190 8.85 -35.61 -26.89
N GLU A 191 7.63 -35.42 -27.39
CA GLU A 191 7.37 -35.09 -28.81
C GLU A 191 6.07 -34.27 -29.06
N ALA A 192 5.78 -33.23 -28.27
CA ALA A 192 4.71 -32.30 -28.65
C ALA A 192 5.22 -31.23 -29.63
N PRO A 193 4.38 -30.80 -30.60
CA PRO A 193 4.75 -29.73 -31.51
C PRO A 193 4.86 -28.41 -30.76
N GLU A 194 6.09 -27.94 -30.64
CA GLU A 194 6.45 -26.64 -30.06
C GLU A 194 6.10 -25.52 -31.04
N LEU A 195 5.34 -24.52 -30.59
CA LEU A 195 5.14 -23.30 -31.37
C LEU A 195 6.28 -22.33 -31.04
N ALA A 196 7.23 -22.22 -31.97
CA ALA A 196 8.31 -21.24 -31.90
C ALA A 196 7.89 -19.93 -32.57
N LEU A 197 8.10 -18.82 -31.86
CA LEU A 197 7.79 -17.46 -32.28
C LEU A 197 9.05 -16.60 -32.17
N HIS A 198 9.30 -15.81 -33.21
CA HIS A 198 10.37 -14.82 -33.21
C HIS A 198 9.77 -13.43 -33.03
N CYS A 199 10.01 -12.84 -31.87
CA CYS A 199 9.43 -11.58 -31.45
C CYS A 199 10.45 -10.45 -31.47
N ALA A 200 10.03 -9.30 -31.97
CA ALA A 200 10.82 -8.08 -31.92
C ALA A 200 9.96 -6.92 -31.42
N ALA A 201 10.53 -6.10 -30.53
CA ALA A 201 9.97 -4.79 -30.22
C ALA A 201 10.28 -3.82 -31.36
N GLU A 202 9.40 -2.84 -31.60
CA GLU A 202 9.65 -1.78 -32.59
C GLU A 202 10.94 -0.99 -32.30
N LYS A 203 11.31 -0.89 -31.01
CA LYS A 203 12.57 -0.29 -30.54
C LYS A 203 13.12 -1.12 -29.39
N ALA A 204 14.43 -1.38 -29.40
CA ALA A 204 15.12 -2.07 -28.32
C ALA A 204 15.03 -1.24 -27.02
N PRO A 205 14.29 -1.69 -26.00
CA PRO A 205 14.09 -0.91 -24.79
C PRO A 205 15.28 -1.08 -23.83
N VAL A 206 15.69 0.02 -23.20
CA VAL A 206 16.75 0.01 -22.19
C VAL A 206 16.17 -0.46 -20.87
N LEU A 207 16.62 -1.62 -20.39
CA LEU A 207 16.20 -2.26 -19.13
C LEU A 207 16.82 -1.58 -17.90
N GLY A 208 17.88 -0.80 -18.10
CA GLY A 208 18.49 0.05 -17.09
C GLY A 208 19.94 0.38 -17.41
N SER A 209 20.52 1.32 -16.68
CA SER A 209 21.93 1.69 -16.81
C SER A 209 22.63 1.87 -15.46
N LEU A 210 23.94 1.67 -15.47
CA LEU A 210 24.83 1.66 -14.33
C LEU A 210 26.10 2.43 -14.65
N ARG A 211 26.59 3.24 -13.71
CA ARG A 211 27.90 3.89 -13.85
C ARG A 211 29.01 3.03 -13.24
N VAL A 212 30.02 2.71 -14.04
CA VAL A 212 31.22 1.95 -13.67
C VAL A 212 32.40 2.89 -13.41
N ARG A 213 33.10 2.72 -12.27
CA ARG A 213 34.27 3.54 -11.87
C ARG A 213 35.57 2.72 -11.86
N ARG A 214 36.73 3.36 -12.05
CA ARG A 214 38.05 2.69 -11.90
C ARG A 214 38.30 2.33 -10.43
N ALA A 215 38.80 1.12 -10.16
CA ALA A 215 38.99 0.59 -8.80
C ALA A 215 39.99 1.38 -7.93
N ASN A 216 40.94 2.11 -8.54
CA ASN A 216 42.03 2.83 -7.86
C ASN A 216 42.09 4.33 -8.19
N GLU A 217 41.00 4.93 -8.68
CA GLU A 217 41.01 6.39 -8.92
C GLU A 217 40.98 7.13 -7.57
N PRO A 218 42.01 7.92 -7.22
CA PRO A 218 42.00 8.73 -6.01
C PRO A 218 40.83 9.71 -6.14
N VAL A 219 40.05 9.85 -5.06
CA VAL A 219 38.99 10.86 -4.97
C VAL A 219 39.63 12.23 -5.19
N ILE A 220 39.41 12.83 -6.37
CA ILE A 220 39.90 14.17 -6.68
C ILE A 220 39.26 15.15 -5.68
N PRO A 221 40.03 15.84 -4.83
CA PRO A 221 39.48 16.88 -3.96
C PRO A 221 39.09 18.06 -4.85
N GLY A 222 37.80 18.17 -5.19
CA GLY A 222 37.28 19.29 -5.98
C GLY A 222 36.18 18.92 -6.98
N ALA A 223 36.13 17.67 -7.44
CA ALA A 223 34.93 17.14 -8.09
C ALA A 223 34.07 16.53 -6.99
N SER A 224 33.08 17.29 -6.50
CA SER A 224 32.09 16.80 -5.55
C SER A 224 31.22 15.71 -6.20
N SER A 225 31.77 14.51 -6.38
CA SER A 225 31.04 13.30 -6.06
C SER A 225 30.70 13.40 -4.59
N ALA A 226 29.62 14.13 -4.29
CA ALA A 226 28.84 13.73 -3.15
C ALA A 226 28.64 12.23 -3.35
N ALA A 227 28.95 11.43 -2.34
CA ALA A 227 28.23 10.19 -2.15
C ALA A 227 26.73 10.44 -2.46
N PRO A 228 25.86 9.43 -2.62
CA PRO A 228 24.55 9.68 -2.02
C PRO A 228 24.90 10.12 -0.60
N ARG A 229 24.86 11.45 -0.33
CA ARG A 229 24.77 11.94 1.02
C ARG A 229 23.70 11.02 1.54
N GLN A 230 24.03 10.21 2.55
CA GLN A 230 23.00 9.76 3.48
C GLN A 230 22.06 10.94 3.56
N PRO A 231 20.77 10.81 3.16
CA PRO A 231 19.86 11.93 3.18
C PRO A 231 20.15 12.62 4.50
N THR A 232 20.67 13.85 4.39
CA THR A 232 21.27 14.57 5.53
C THR A 232 20.37 14.26 6.69
N ALA A 233 20.90 13.66 7.76
CA ALA A 233 20.12 13.23 8.92
C ALA A 233 19.03 14.28 9.10
N PHE A 234 17.76 13.85 8.93
CA PHE A 234 16.61 14.74 8.77
C PHE A 234 16.85 15.92 9.70
N PRO A 235 16.99 17.17 9.18
CA PRO A 235 17.43 18.28 10.02
C PRO A 235 16.57 18.24 11.27
N GLU A 236 17.23 18.05 12.42
CA GLU A 236 16.59 17.98 13.73
C GLU A 236 15.74 19.24 13.86
N GLY A 237 14.46 19.03 13.58
CA GLY A 237 13.48 20.07 13.39
C GLY A 237 12.25 19.54 14.08
N LEU A 238 12.33 19.55 15.41
CA LEU A 238 11.19 19.36 16.30
C LEU A 238 9.95 20.01 15.68
N CYS A 239 8.85 19.27 15.71
CA CYS A 239 7.54 19.69 15.25
C CYS A 239 7.28 21.16 15.62
N LYS A 240 7.19 22.02 14.60
CA LYS A 240 7.11 23.46 14.82
C LYS A 240 5.72 23.79 15.33
N LEU A 241 5.64 24.24 16.57
CA LEU A 241 4.41 24.77 17.15
C LEU A 241 3.85 25.89 16.25
N ILE A 242 2.62 25.70 15.78
CA ILE A 242 1.85 26.76 15.14
C ILE A 242 0.91 27.39 16.17
N PRO A 243 0.64 28.72 16.07
CA PRO A 243 -0.20 29.44 17.02
C PRO A 243 -1.58 28.81 17.22
N ALA A 244 -2.15 29.01 18.41
CA ALA A 244 -3.54 28.64 18.69
C ALA A 244 -4.51 29.54 17.90
N ARG A 245 -5.77 29.10 17.83
CA ARG A 245 -6.85 29.87 17.20
C ARG A 245 -6.89 31.29 17.78
N GLY A 246 -6.96 32.30 16.92
CA GLY A 246 -7.09 33.70 17.34
C GLY A 246 -5.80 34.39 17.79
N GLN A 247 -4.69 33.66 17.96
CA GLN A 247 -3.40 34.27 18.36
C GLN A 247 -2.67 34.96 17.20
N ASP A 248 -2.75 34.40 15.99
CA ASP A 248 -2.17 34.98 14.78
C ASP A 248 -3.14 34.76 13.60
N PRO A 249 -3.67 35.81 12.96
CA PRO A 249 -4.63 35.69 11.86
C PRO A 249 -4.07 34.94 10.64
N ARG A 250 -2.74 34.81 10.52
CA ARG A 250 -2.11 34.00 9.45
C ARG A 250 -2.32 32.50 9.65
N TYR A 251 -2.62 32.06 10.87
CA TYR A 251 -2.81 30.67 11.27
C TYR A 251 -4.26 30.46 11.72
N ALA A 252 -5.15 30.35 10.76
CA ALA A 252 -6.58 30.16 10.99
C ALA A 252 -7.18 29.21 9.94
N ILE A 253 -8.42 28.78 10.13
CA ILE A 253 -9.19 28.19 9.04
C ILE A 253 -9.39 29.30 7.99
N SER A 254 -9.10 28.98 6.74
CA SER A 254 -9.24 29.89 5.61
C SER A 254 -10.69 29.93 5.12
N ASP A 255 -11.21 31.14 4.96
CA ASP A 255 -12.53 31.39 4.35
C ASP A 255 -12.50 31.38 2.81
N ASP A 256 -11.38 30.99 2.19
CA ASP A 256 -11.32 30.88 0.73
C ASP A 256 -12.30 29.80 0.24
N PRO A 257 -13.18 30.11 -0.73
CA PRO A 257 -14.20 29.16 -1.20
C PRO A 257 -13.62 27.84 -1.70
N GLU A 258 -12.44 27.84 -2.32
CA GLU A 258 -11.83 26.61 -2.83
C GLU A 258 -11.38 25.70 -1.69
N LEU A 259 -10.82 26.28 -0.63
CA LEU A 259 -10.39 25.51 0.54
C LEU A 259 -11.58 25.07 1.39
N ALA A 260 -12.63 25.89 1.47
CA ALA A 260 -13.85 25.63 2.24
C ALA A 260 -14.72 24.49 1.68
N LYS A 261 -14.57 24.11 0.39
CA LYS A 261 -15.31 22.99 -0.23
C LYS A 261 -15.27 21.69 0.57
N ILE A 262 -14.21 21.44 1.33
CA ILE A 262 -14.11 20.22 2.16
C ILE A 262 -15.18 20.14 3.26
N PHE A 263 -15.73 21.29 3.67
CA PHE A 263 -16.77 21.41 4.70
C PHE A 263 -18.19 21.25 4.13
N GLU A 264 -18.38 21.40 2.83
CA GLU A 264 -19.70 21.37 2.19
C GLU A 264 -20.29 19.95 2.09
N SER A 265 -19.44 18.93 1.98
CA SER A 265 -19.90 17.55 1.79
C SER A 265 -19.13 16.55 2.67
N PRO A 266 -19.82 15.64 3.39
CA PRO A 266 -21.25 15.70 3.66
C PRO A 266 -21.59 16.91 4.52
N THR A 267 -22.83 17.40 4.42
CA THR A 267 -23.35 18.44 5.30
C THR A 267 -23.50 17.88 6.72
N ASN A 268 -23.28 18.74 7.71
CA ASN A 268 -23.55 18.35 9.09
C ASN A 268 -25.06 18.18 9.30
N PRO A 269 -25.50 17.10 9.98
CA PRO A 269 -26.90 16.97 10.37
C PRO A 269 -27.29 18.01 11.44
N ASP A 270 -28.59 18.20 11.61
CA ASP A 270 -29.12 19.01 12.70
C ASP A 270 -28.83 18.36 14.07
N GLY A 271 -28.83 19.17 15.14
CA GLY A 271 -28.65 18.69 16.51
C GLY A 271 -27.20 18.45 16.95
N LEU A 272 -26.22 18.95 16.19
CA LEU A 272 -24.82 18.99 16.64
C LEU A 272 -24.58 20.18 17.58
N ASN A 273 -23.85 19.94 18.65
CA ASN A 273 -23.29 20.98 19.49
C ASN A 273 -22.00 21.47 18.84
N ALA A 274 -21.93 22.77 18.58
CA ALA A 274 -20.71 23.42 18.14
C ALA A 274 -19.90 23.87 19.35
N ASP A 275 -18.62 23.52 19.35
CA ASP A 275 -17.64 23.98 20.32
C ASP A 275 -16.43 24.56 19.59
N THR A 276 -15.80 25.58 20.18
CA THR A 276 -14.64 26.24 19.62
C THR A 276 -13.59 26.38 20.70
N GLY A 277 -12.34 26.02 20.36
CA GLY A 277 -11.24 26.15 21.28
C GLY A 277 -9.91 26.44 20.60
N ASP A 278 -8.85 26.47 21.41
CA ASP A 278 -7.48 26.72 20.97
C ASP A 278 -6.94 25.65 19.99
N GLY A 279 -7.58 24.48 19.96
CA GLY A 279 -7.19 23.31 19.19
C GLY A 279 -5.95 22.60 19.74
N LEU A 280 -5.83 21.32 19.39
CA LEU A 280 -4.70 20.46 19.73
C LEU A 280 -3.63 20.52 18.63
N MET A 281 -2.36 20.51 19.06
CA MET A 281 -1.22 20.62 18.17
C MET A 281 -0.64 19.25 17.87
N TYR A 282 -0.66 18.87 16.59
CA TYR A 282 -0.14 17.61 16.10
C TYR A 282 0.95 17.80 15.06
N CYS A 283 1.82 16.79 15.00
CA CYS A 283 2.87 16.66 14.02
C CYS A 283 2.71 15.33 13.29
N VAL A 284 2.60 15.41 11.97
CA VAL A 284 2.24 14.26 11.14
C VAL A 284 3.24 14.11 10.02
N LYS A 285 3.96 12.99 9.99
CA LYS A 285 4.80 12.62 8.84
C LYS A 285 4.00 11.74 7.90
N ALA A 286 4.21 11.94 6.61
CA ALA A 286 3.67 11.06 5.59
C ALA A 286 4.68 10.85 4.46
N THR A 287 4.57 9.70 3.81
CA THR A 287 5.42 9.31 2.69
C THR A 287 4.61 8.56 1.65
N GLY A 288 4.99 8.67 0.38
CA GLY A 288 4.37 7.89 -0.69
C GLY A 288 4.86 8.34 -2.05
N PHE A 289 3.96 8.31 -3.03
CA PHE A 289 4.27 8.59 -4.43
C PHE A 289 3.33 9.62 -5.03
N PHE A 290 3.89 10.53 -5.81
CA PHE A 290 3.17 11.48 -6.65
C PHE A 290 3.33 11.06 -8.12
N ASN A 291 2.24 10.63 -8.73
CA ASN A 291 2.17 10.19 -10.12
C ASN A 291 1.94 11.37 -11.04
N ILE A 292 2.87 11.57 -11.97
CA ILE A 292 2.84 12.62 -12.97
C ILE A 292 2.30 12.01 -14.27
N LYS A 293 1.02 12.26 -14.55
CA LYS A 293 0.29 11.62 -15.66
C LYS A 293 0.98 11.83 -17.00
N LYS A 294 1.46 13.04 -17.24
CA LYS A 294 2.04 13.46 -18.53
C LYS A 294 3.28 12.66 -18.94
N VAL A 295 4.09 12.23 -17.98
CA VAL A 295 5.32 11.47 -18.22
C VAL A 295 5.19 9.99 -17.86
N GLY A 296 4.03 9.56 -17.37
CA GLY A 296 3.81 8.18 -16.93
C GLY A 296 4.76 7.74 -15.81
N ASN A 297 5.22 8.66 -14.96
CA ASN A 297 6.22 8.39 -13.92
C ASN A 297 5.70 8.76 -12.51
N ALA A 298 6.29 8.13 -11.49
CA ALA A 298 6.01 8.39 -10.08
C ALA A 298 7.23 8.97 -9.38
N ALA A 299 7.04 10.07 -8.65
CA ALA A 299 8.06 10.68 -7.80
C ALA A 299 7.80 10.31 -6.34
N PRO A 300 8.79 9.76 -5.61
CA PRO A 300 8.65 9.59 -4.17
C PRO A 300 8.53 10.96 -3.51
N VAL A 301 7.62 11.07 -2.55
CA VAL A 301 7.34 12.29 -1.80
C VAL A 301 7.26 11.98 -0.32
N ALA A 302 7.81 12.88 0.48
CA ALA A 302 7.73 12.85 1.93
C ALA A 302 7.39 14.25 2.42
N PHE A 303 6.55 14.35 3.44
CA PHE A 303 6.25 15.61 4.08
C PHE A 303 6.00 15.47 5.57
N GLU A 304 6.05 16.62 6.21
CA GLU A 304 5.66 16.83 7.58
C GLU A 304 4.60 17.92 7.63
N ASN A 305 3.51 17.66 8.36
CA ASN A 305 2.50 18.67 8.66
C ASN A 305 2.57 19.06 10.12
N ASN A 306 2.53 20.36 10.34
CA ASN A 306 2.16 20.94 11.62
C ASN A 306 0.66 21.24 11.55
N VAL A 307 -0.11 20.53 12.37
CA VAL A 307 -1.58 20.51 12.34
C VAL A 307 -2.12 21.07 13.64
N ARG A 308 -3.07 21.99 13.55
CA ARG A 308 -3.92 22.39 14.67
C ARG A 308 -5.30 21.82 14.43
N ALA A 309 -5.65 20.74 15.13
CA ALA A 309 -6.94 20.07 14.98
C ALA A 309 -7.90 20.50 16.11
N LEU A 310 -9.19 20.21 15.96
CA LEU A 310 -10.22 20.49 16.98
C LEU A 310 -10.31 21.97 17.36
N THR A 311 -10.07 22.87 16.41
CA THR A 311 -10.29 24.32 16.64
C THR A 311 -11.77 24.68 16.57
N GLU A 312 -12.52 23.89 15.80
CA GLU A 312 -13.97 23.84 15.78
C GLU A 312 -14.39 22.36 15.84
N SER A 313 -15.35 22.05 16.69
CA SER A 313 -15.87 20.71 16.89
C SER A 313 -17.38 20.76 16.79
N TYR A 314 -17.95 19.92 15.92
CA TYR A 314 -19.40 19.73 15.85
C TYR A 314 -19.70 18.28 16.22
N MET A 315 -20.29 18.08 17.39
CA MET A 315 -20.49 16.76 17.96
C MET A 315 -21.95 16.53 18.30
N GLY A 316 -22.45 15.33 18.00
CA GLY A 316 -23.76 14.91 18.49
C GLY A 316 -23.77 14.80 20.01
N ASN A 317 -24.96 14.89 20.59
CA ASN A 317 -25.16 14.50 21.99
C ASN A 317 -25.14 12.96 22.09
N ILE A 318 -24.31 12.39 22.96
CA ILE A 318 -24.18 10.93 23.11
C ILE A 318 -25.47 10.21 23.50
N PHE A 319 -26.43 10.93 24.09
CA PHE A 319 -27.70 10.36 24.55
C PHE A 319 -28.82 10.45 23.51
N PHE A 320 -28.90 11.55 22.76
CA PHE A 320 -30.05 11.84 21.88
C PHE A 320 -29.70 12.51 20.55
N GLY A 321 -28.43 12.83 20.32
CA GLY A 321 -27.97 13.48 19.09
C GLY A 321 -27.46 12.48 18.07
N PRO A 322 -27.11 12.94 16.86
CA PRO A 322 -26.61 12.06 15.80
C PRO A 322 -25.26 11.41 16.18
N ASN A 323 -24.98 10.22 15.66
CA ASN A 323 -23.68 9.56 15.84
C ASN A 323 -22.62 10.19 14.93
N TRP A 324 -22.21 11.40 15.29
CA TRP A 324 -21.50 12.29 14.38
C TRP A 324 -20.51 13.16 15.10
N THR A 325 -19.32 13.25 14.54
CA THR A 325 -18.25 14.14 14.98
C THR A 325 -17.59 14.75 13.74
N ASP A 326 -17.60 16.09 13.64
CA ASP A 326 -16.93 16.87 12.60
C ASP A 326 -15.94 17.82 13.28
N PHE A 327 -14.66 17.44 13.29
CA PHE A 327 -13.58 18.30 13.78
C PHE A 327 -12.97 19.07 12.62
N ARG A 328 -12.75 20.36 12.83
CA ARG A 328 -12.08 21.22 11.87
C ARG A 328 -10.80 21.79 12.46
N GLY A 329 -9.91 22.15 11.56
CA GLY A 329 -8.60 22.63 11.92
C GLY A 329 -7.88 23.24 10.74
N TYR A 330 -6.63 23.60 10.98
CA TYR A 330 -5.75 24.16 9.98
C TYR A 330 -4.36 23.55 10.07
N PHE A 331 -3.63 23.57 8.96
CA PHE A 331 -2.29 22.98 8.92
C PHE A 331 -1.33 23.76 8.03
N ILE A 332 -0.04 23.54 8.27
CA ILE A 332 1.03 23.92 7.36
C ILE A 332 1.81 22.68 6.97
N ASN A 333 1.87 22.43 5.67
CA ASN A 333 2.66 21.38 5.06
C ASN A 333 4.08 21.86 4.76
N ARG A 334 5.04 20.97 5.01
CA ARG A 334 6.41 21.08 4.55
C ARG A 334 6.80 19.80 3.83
N THR A 335 7.07 19.89 2.54
CA THR A 335 7.62 18.76 1.79
C THR A 335 9.13 18.68 1.95
N TYR A 336 9.65 17.46 1.96
CA TYR A 336 11.09 17.21 1.91
C TYR A 336 11.54 17.13 0.46
N PRO A 337 12.56 17.91 0.06
CA PRO A 337 13.06 17.91 -1.31
C PRO A 337 13.59 16.53 -1.67
N THR A 338 12.84 15.80 -2.49
CA THR A 338 13.18 14.44 -2.89
C THR A 338 13.55 14.45 -4.37
N PRO A 339 14.75 14.02 -4.74
CA PRO A 339 15.14 13.98 -6.14
C PRO A 339 14.34 12.91 -6.90
N ALA A 340 13.76 13.29 -8.03
CA ALA A 340 13.04 12.38 -8.93
C ALA A 340 13.40 12.66 -10.40
N THR A 341 13.13 11.69 -11.27
CA THR A 341 13.30 11.83 -12.72
C THR A 341 12.05 12.49 -13.29
N MET A 342 12.18 13.70 -13.83
CA MET A 342 11.01 14.54 -14.19
C MET A 342 10.87 14.86 -15.68
N LEU A 343 11.93 14.76 -16.50
CA LEU A 343 11.84 15.05 -17.94
C LEU A 343 12.02 13.75 -18.74
N GLY A 344 10.93 13.33 -19.37
CA GLY A 344 10.79 12.06 -20.08
C GLY A 344 10.87 12.18 -21.60
N PHE A 345 11.57 13.17 -22.16
CA PHE A 345 11.74 13.25 -23.62
C PHE A 345 12.60 12.13 -24.20
N GLY A 346 13.08 11.17 -23.39
CA GLY A 346 13.74 9.95 -23.85
C GLY A 346 15.15 10.12 -24.43
N PHE A 347 15.61 11.36 -24.64
CA PHE A 347 16.92 11.61 -25.26
C PHE A 347 18.07 11.72 -24.25
N MET A 348 17.79 12.11 -22.98
CA MET A 348 18.82 12.30 -21.94
C MET A 348 18.23 12.11 -20.53
N PRO A 349 18.88 11.37 -19.60
CA PRO A 349 18.45 11.32 -18.21
C PRO A 349 18.53 12.69 -17.54
N THR A 350 17.38 13.12 -16.99
CA THR A 350 17.26 14.37 -16.26
C THR A 350 16.75 14.12 -14.85
N ARG A 351 17.51 14.61 -13.87
CA ARG A 351 17.14 14.50 -12.47
C ARG A 351 16.76 15.88 -11.97
N ALA A 352 15.60 16.03 -11.36
CA ALA A 352 15.17 17.27 -10.76
C ALA A 352 14.72 17.05 -9.31
N VAL A 353 15.00 18.03 -8.47
CA VAL A 353 14.49 18.11 -7.11
C VAL A 353 13.37 19.13 -7.13
N ALA A 354 12.16 18.71 -6.79
CA ALA A 354 11.04 19.61 -6.56
C ALA A 354 10.63 19.62 -5.09
N GLU A 355 10.09 20.75 -4.67
CA GLU A 355 9.52 20.98 -3.35
C GLU A 355 8.13 21.60 -3.55
N ALA A 356 7.11 21.04 -2.90
CA ALA A 356 5.83 21.73 -2.77
C ALA A 356 5.89 22.66 -1.57
N VAL A 357 5.68 23.95 -1.82
CA VAL A 357 5.67 24.99 -0.81
C VAL A 357 4.24 25.45 -0.63
N GLN A 358 3.70 25.29 0.58
CA GLN A 358 2.39 25.82 0.90
C GLN A 358 2.40 27.35 0.86
N VAL A 359 1.36 27.93 0.27
CA VAL A 359 1.18 29.38 0.13
C VAL A 359 -0.24 29.76 0.54
N GLY A 360 -0.44 31.03 0.91
CA GLY A 360 -1.78 31.55 1.16
C GLY A 360 -2.65 31.61 -0.11
N SER A 361 -3.95 31.84 0.08
CA SER A 361 -4.89 31.95 -1.04
C SER A 361 -4.45 33.04 -2.03
N PRO A 362 -4.50 32.76 -3.35
CA PRO A 362 -4.27 33.76 -4.39
C PRO A 362 -5.24 34.95 -4.31
N ARG A 363 -6.44 34.76 -3.75
CA ARG A 363 -7.46 35.80 -3.61
C ARG A 363 -7.22 36.72 -2.41
N GLY A 364 -6.51 36.23 -1.39
CA GLY A 364 -6.36 36.92 -0.11
C GLY A 364 -5.34 38.06 -0.09
N GLY A 365 -4.80 38.49 -1.24
CA GLY A 365 -3.90 39.65 -1.32
C GLY A 365 -2.64 39.60 -0.45
N GLY A 366 -2.25 38.42 0.04
CA GLY A 366 -1.14 38.23 0.99
C GLY A 366 -1.46 38.52 2.47
N THR A 367 -2.69 38.95 2.79
CA THR A 367 -3.16 39.22 4.17
C THR A 367 -4.01 38.09 4.74
N GLY A 368 -4.55 37.20 3.89
CA GLY A 368 -5.30 36.03 4.32
C GLY A 368 -4.43 34.93 4.96
N PRO A 369 -5.05 33.91 5.58
CA PRO A 369 -4.33 32.80 6.19
C PRO A 369 -3.40 32.08 5.21
N ILE A 370 -2.22 31.67 5.70
CA ILE A 370 -1.24 30.88 4.93
C ILE A 370 -1.45 29.37 5.08
N THR A 371 -2.40 29.00 5.94
CA THR A 371 -2.75 27.64 6.33
C THR A 371 -3.70 26.98 5.32
N GLY A 372 -3.66 25.64 5.29
CA GLY A 372 -4.69 24.83 4.65
C GLY A 372 -5.82 24.51 5.63
N ASN A 373 -6.97 24.13 5.09
CA ASN A 373 -8.15 23.70 5.86
C ASN A 373 -8.14 22.20 6.04
N MET A 374 -8.52 21.73 7.22
CA MET A 374 -8.67 20.31 7.52
C MET A 374 -10.05 20.03 8.11
N ARG A 375 -10.61 18.89 7.75
CA ARG A 375 -11.86 18.34 8.27
C ARG A 375 -11.66 16.86 8.62
N ILE A 376 -12.08 16.45 9.80
CA ILE A 376 -12.05 15.08 10.28
C ILE A 376 -13.49 14.70 10.61
N LEU A 377 -14.03 13.74 9.87
CA LEU A 377 -15.39 13.28 10.03
C LEU A 377 -15.40 11.83 10.53
N GLN A 378 -16.00 11.59 11.69
CA GLN A 378 -16.04 10.30 12.36
C GLN A 378 -17.36 10.07 13.08
N GLN A 379 -17.60 8.83 13.47
CA GLN A 379 -18.68 8.51 14.40
C GLN A 379 -18.29 8.99 15.79
N LEU A 380 -19.27 9.46 16.56
CA LEU A 380 -19.10 9.81 17.96
C LEU A 380 -18.81 8.56 18.82
N SER A 381 -19.45 7.44 18.50
CA SER A 381 -19.20 6.14 19.12
C SER A 381 -19.32 5.02 18.10
N THR A 382 -18.42 4.04 18.20
CA THR A 382 -18.50 2.77 17.46
C THR A 382 -19.12 1.65 18.29
N GLU A 383 -19.36 1.89 19.58
CA GLU A 383 -19.78 0.87 20.56
C GLU A 383 -21.24 1.05 21.01
N LEU A 384 -21.82 2.21 20.73
CA LEU A 384 -23.15 2.58 21.19
C LEU A 384 -24.10 2.76 20.00
N ASP A 385 -25.34 2.30 20.18
CA ASP A 385 -26.40 2.58 19.24
C ASP A 385 -26.99 3.96 19.53
N ILE A 386 -26.41 4.97 18.90
CA ILE A 386 -26.85 6.35 19.01
C ILE A 386 -27.84 6.64 17.88
N SER A 387 -29.07 6.99 18.25
CA SER A 387 -30.17 7.32 17.34
C SER A 387 -29.84 8.50 16.43
N GLY A 388 -30.32 8.47 15.18
CA GLY A 388 -30.18 9.57 14.22
C GLY A 388 -29.17 9.30 13.09
N PRO A 389 -28.87 10.30 12.24
CA PRO A 389 -27.93 10.12 11.16
C PRO A 389 -26.54 9.79 11.72
N THR A 390 -25.89 8.79 11.12
CA THR A 390 -24.56 8.33 11.50
C THR A 390 -23.58 8.66 10.39
N VAL A 391 -22.31 8.86 10.73
CA VAL A 391 -21.25 8.93 9.73
C VAL A 391 -21.03 7.51 9.17
N ASP A 392 -21.53 7.26 7.96
CA ASP A 392 -21.34 5.97 7.28
C ASP A 392 -19.88 5.72 6.92
N ARG A 393 -19.19 6.78 6.49
CA ARG A 393 -17.80 6.75 6.01
C ARG A 393 -16.97 7.76 6.77
N GLN A 394 -16.12 7.24 7.66
CA GLN A 394 -15.14 8.07 8.35
C GLN A 394 -14.05 8.53 7.38
N GLN A 395 -13.71 9.81 7.44
CA GLN A 395 -12.79 10.41 6.48
C GLN A 395 -12.08 11.63 7.04
N LEU A 396 -10.86 11.83 6.57
CA LEU A 396 -10.12 13.07 6.70
C LEU A 396 -10.13 13.78 5.36
N LYS A 397 -10.32 15.09 5.35
CA LYS A 397 -10.17 15.94 4.17
C LYS A 397 -9.22 17.07 4.50
N ALA A 398 -8.33 17.38 3.59
CA ALA A 398 -7.39 18.48 3.73
C ALA A 398 -7.28 19.22 2.39
N SER A 399 -7.31 20.55 2.43
CA SER A 399 -7.15 21.39 1.26
C SER A 399 -6.15 22.51 1.54
N ALA A 400 -5.24 22.77 0.61
CA ALA A 400 -4.28 23.88 0.71
C ALA A 400 -3.93 24.42 -0.68
N TYR A 401 -3.40 25.64 -0.72
CA TYR A 401 -2.71 26.14 -1.90
C TYR A 401 -1.23 25.84 -1.82
N VAL A 402 -0.67 25.32 -2.90
CA VAL A 402 0.76 24.98 -3.00
C VAL A 402 1.35 25.56 -4.28
N ARG A 403 2.65 25.83 -4.26
CA ARG A 403 3.48 26.03 -5.45
C ARG A 403 4.50 24.91 -5.54
N ILE A 404 4.78 24.46 -6.76
CA ILE A 404 5.89 23.55 -6.99
C ILE A 404 7.10 24.40 -7.33
N LYS A 405 8.12 24.34 -6.48
CA LYS A 405 9.43 24.96 -6.69
C LYS A 405 10.38 23.92 -7.22
N ALA A 406 10.96 24.16 -8.39
CA ALA A 406 12.06 23.34 -8.89
C ALA A 406 13.38 23.92 -8.37
N GLY A 407 14.19 23.06 -7.76
CA GLY A 407 15.46 23.44 -7.13
C GLY A 407 16.65 23.03 -7.98
N LYS A 408 17.21 21.87 -7.66
CA LYS A 408 18.38 21.32 -8.37
C LYS A 408 17.92 20.51 -9.56
N ALA A 409 18.50 20.77 -10.73
CA ALA A 409 18.36 19.91 -11.90
C ALA A 409 19.73 19.47 -12.40
N GLU A 410 19.78 18.29 -12.98
CA GLU A 410 20.95 17.73 -13.66
C GLU A 410 20.50 17.12 -14.98
N VAL A 411 21.25 17.39 -16.05
CA VAL A 411 21.07 16.77 -17.37
C VAL A 411 22.34 15.99 -17.67
N ASN A 412 22.25 14.66 -17.80
CA ASN A 412 23.42 13.78 -17.92
C ASN A 412 24.47 13.98 -16.81
N GLY A 413 24.02 14.29 -15.59
CA GLY A 413 24.89 14.58 -14.44
C GLY A 413 25.58 15.95 -14.49
N VAL A 414 25.30 16.79 -15.49
CA VAL A 414 25.74 18.19 -15.52
C VAL A 414 24.67 19.03 -14.80
N PRO A 415 25.04 19.76 -13.72
CA PRO A 415 24.10 20.64 -13.03
C PRO A 415 23.52 21.71 -13.97
N LEU A 416 22.20 21.83 -13.97
CA LEU A 416 21.46 22.87 -14.67
C LEU A 416 20.96 23.88 -13.64
N ASP A 417 21.36 25.15 -13.80
CA ASP A 417 20.92 26.21 -12.91
C ASP A 417 19.52 26.70 -13.31
N LEU A 418 18.54 26.38 -12.45
CA LEU A 418 17.15 26.79 -12.64
C LEU A 418 16.87 28.21 -12.12
N GLY A 419 17.81 28.84 -11.42
CA GLY A 419 17.56 30.10 -10.74
C GLY A 419 16.65 29.98 -9.51
N THR A 420 16.60 31.03 -8.69
CA THR A 420 15.90 31.02 -7.40
C THR A 420 14.38 31.19 -7.51
N LYS A 421 13.91 31.63 -8.67
CA LYS A 421 12.50 31.97 -8.95
C LYS A 421 11.75 30.89 -9.72
N CYS A 422 12.37 29.74 -10.00
CA CYS A 422 11.74 28.68 -10.77
C CYS A 422 10.61 27.99 -10.00
N MET A 423 9.37 28.42 -10.27
CA MET A 423 8.19 27.90 -9.59
C MET A 423 6.93 27.98 -10.45
N THR A 424 5.93 27.19 -10.09
CA THR A 424 4.58 27.28 -10.66
C THR A 424 3.79 28.43 -10.04
N SER A 425 2.70 28.83 -10.69
CA SER A 425 1.63 29.56 -10.00
C SER A 425 1.02 28.70 -8.87
N PRO A 426 0.35 29.32 -7.88
CA PRO A 426 -0.40 28.58 -6.87
C PRO A 426 -1.44 27.67 -7.49
N THR A 427 -1.56 26.45 -6.98
CA THR A 427 -2.60 25.49 -7.32
C THR A 427 -3.24 24.92 -6.07
N SER A 428 -4.52 24.55 -6.14
CA SER A 428 -5.18 23.88 -5.03
C SER A 428 -4.76 22.41 -5.00
N LEU A 429 -4.43 21.93 -3.81
CA LEU A 429 -4.20 20.54 -3.49
C LEU A 429 -5.28 20.11 -2.50
N SER A 430 -6.07 19.11 -2.87
CA SER A 430 -7.07 18.51 -1.99
C SER A 430 -6.74 17.03 -1.83
N ALA A 431 -6.65 16.59 -0.58
CA ALA A 431 -6.38 15.21 -0.21
C ALA A 431 -7.52 14.67 0.66
N THR A 432 -7.84 13.40 0.47
CA THR A 432 -8.82 12.67 1.27
C THR A 432 -8.17 11.44 1.87
N GLY A 433 -8.39 11.19 3.15
CA GLY A 433 -8.06 9.95 3.81
C GLY A 433 -9.31 9.19 4.18
N PHE A 434 -9.35 7.90 3.87
CA PHE A 434 -10.44 7.03 4.28
C PHE A 434 -10.06 6.33 5.59
N MET A 435 -10.90 6.50 6.61
CA MET A 435 -10.67 5.97 7.95
C MET A 435 -11.62 4.83 8.31
N GLY A 436 -12.35 4.33 7.31
CA GLY A 436 -13.17 3.13 7.44
C GLY A 436 -14.66 3.35 7.60
N THR A 437 -15.34 2.23 7.82
CA THR A 437 -16.77 2.07 8.09
C THR A 437 -16.92 0.96 9.13
N LEU A 438 -18.10 0.80 9.73
CA LEU A 438 -18.34 -0.34 10.64
C LEU A 438 -18.03 -1.70 9.99
N ARG A 439 -18.26 -1.84 8.68
CA ARG A 439 -17.97 -3.08 7.94
C ARG A 439 -16.48 -3.27 7.62
N THR A 440 -15.80 -2.20 7.24
CA THR A 440 -14.36 -2.27 6.87
C THR A 440 -13.44 -2.21 8.07
N GLY A 441 -13.99 -2.03 9.27
CA GLY A 441 -13.26 -1.58 10.46
C GLY A 441 -13.05 -0.07 10.40
N THR A 442 -12.95 0.57 11.56
CA THR A 442 -12.67 2.01 11.65
C THR A 442 -11.28 2.23 12.26
N THR A 443 -10.63 3.32 11.86
CA THR A 443 -9.39 3.80 12.48
C THR A 443 -9.59 5.21 12.99
N GLN A 444 -8.89 5.54 14.06
CA GLN A 444 -8.78 6.90 14.56
C GLN A 444 -7.84 7.71 13.67
N TYR A 445 -8.11 9.00 13.51
CA TYR A 445 -7.33 9.89 12.64
C TYR A 445 -5.90 10.05 13.14
N GLU A 446 -5.69 10.02 14.46
CA GLU A 446 -4.36 10.11 15.07
C GLU A 446 -3.53 8.86 14.83
N SER A 447 -4.17 7.75 14.49
CA SER A 447 -3.44 6.52 14.21
C SER A 447 -2.65 6.65 12.90
N GLY A 448 -3.03 7.54 11.98
CA GLY A 448 -2.52 7.58 10.60
C GLY A 448 -3.46 6.89 9.59
N GLN A 449 -3.31 7.20 8.31
CA GLN A 449 -4.19 6.69 7.26
C GLN A 449 -3.59 6.91 5.87
N PRO A 450 -4.07 6.16 4.87
CA PRO A 450 -3.86 6.51 3.47
C PRO A 450 -4.43 7.91 3.19
N LEU A 451 -3.66 8.74 2.50
CA LEU A 451 -4.02 10.06 2.01
C LEU A 451 -3.91 10.07 0.49
N ILE A 452 -5.03 10.34 -0.15
CA ILE A 452 -5.17 10.31 -1.60
C ILE A 452 -5.51 11.71 -2.10
N ALA A 453 -4.64 12.27 -2.94
CA ALA A 453 -4.94 13.48 -3.71
C ALA A 453 -5.18 13.10 -5.17
N GLN A 454 -6.38 13.37 -5.69
CA GLN A 454 -6.75 13.04 -7.07
C GLN A 454 -6.85 14.29 -7.92
N ASN A 455 -6.67 14.12 -9.23
CA ASN A 455 -6.84 15.17 -10.24
C ASN A 455 -6.02 16.44 -9.95
N VAL A 456 -4.83 16.28 -9.36
CA VAL A 456 -3.94 17.38 -9.04
C VAL A 456 -3.46 18.01 -10.34
N THR A 457 -3.60 19.34 -10.44
CA THR A 457 -3.09 20.10 -11.58
C THR A 457 -1.79 20.76 -11.21
N ILE A 458 -0.72 20.46 -11.95
CA ILE A 458 0.56 21.17 -11.88
C ILE A 458 0.49 22.32 -12.89
N PRO A 459 0.47 23.59 -12.47
CA PRO A 459 0.45 24.72 -13.38
C PRO A 459 1.78 24.87 -14.14
N SER A 460 1.81 25.78 -15.10
CA SER A 460 3.04 26.12 -15.81
C SER A 460 4.11 26.68 -14.87
N PHE A 461 5.36 26.33 -15.15
CA PHE A 461 6.53 26.90 -14.49
C PHE A 461 6.81 28.30 -15.06
N SER A 462 7.46 29.13 -14.24
CA SER A 462 7.87 30.48 -14.59
C SER A 462 9.15 30.85 -13.85
N GLY A 463 9.94 31.77 -14.42
CA GLY A 463 11.16 32.28 -13.80
C GLY A 463 12.26 31.24 -13.68
N CYS A 464 12.29 30.27 -14.60
CA CYS A 464 13.26 29.19 -14.62
C CYS A 464 14.42 29.49 -15.56
N GLY A 465 15.63 29.20 -15.10
CA GLY A 465 16.89 29.43 -15.79
C GLY A 465 17.54 30.77 -15.42
N VAL A 466 18.85 30.86 -15.68
CA VAL A 466 19.65 32.06 -15.41
C VAL A 466 20.06 32.74 -16.71
N THR A 467 20.60 31.98 -17.65
CA THR A 467 21.06 32.47 -18.96
C THR A 467 20.02 32.30 -20.06
N GLU A 468 19.16 31.29 -19.94
CA GLU A 468 18.09 30.96 -20.89
C GLU A 468 16.79 30.70 -20.14
N ASP A 469 15.64 30.87 -20.80
CA ASP A 469 14.34 30.58 -20.20
C ASP A 469 14.04 29.08 -20.27
N LEU A 470 14.13 28.41 -19.12
CA LEU A 470 13.83 26.98 -18.96
C LEU A 470 12.36 26.72 -18.59
N SER A 471 11.54 27.76 -18.49
CA SER A 471 10.12 27.62 -18.11
C SER A 471 9.32 26.77 -19.11
N PRO A 472 9.49 26.91 -20.45
CA PRO A 472 8.77 26.10 -21.43
C PRO A 472 9.09 24.61 -21.32
N ILE A 473 10.36 24.23 -21.13
CA ILE A 473 10.75 22.80 -21.10
C ILE A 473 10.26 22.09 -19.83
N LEU A 474 10.31 22.78 -18.67
CA LEU A 474 9.76 22.25 -17.42
C LEU A 474 8.24 22.11 -17.50
N THR A 475 7.56 23.13 -18.03
CA THR A 475 6.12 23.11 -18.27
C THR A 475 5.71 22.00 -19.24
N ALA A 476 6.46 21.85 -20.33
CA ALA A 476 6.22 20.81 -21.32
C ALA A 476 6.41 19.41 -20.74
N SER A 477 7.19 19.24 -19.68
CA SER A 477 7.46 17.93 -19.09
C SER A 477 6.44 17.53 -18.03
N VAL A 478 6.20 18.35 -17.01
CA VAL A 478 5.43 17.92 -15.82
C VAL A 478 4.09 18.63 -15.63
N SER A 479 3.89 19.80 -16.25
CA SER A 479 2.67 20.57 -16.06
C SER A 479 1.49 19.97 -16.81
N GLY A 480 0.33 19.93 -16.15
CA GLY A 480 -0.90 19.33 -16.64
C GLY A 480 -1.83 18.90 -15.51
N ALA A 481 -3.06 18.54 -15.87
CA ALA A 481 -4.07 18.00 -14.97
C ALA A 481 -4.01 16.46 -14.88
N GLY A 482 -4.75 15.89 -13.93
CA GLY A 482 -4.90 14.43 -13.80
C GLY A 482 -3.74 13.74 -13.10
N ASN A 483 -2.88 14.49 -12.40
CA ASN A 483 -1.87 13.90 -11.53
C ASN A 483 -2.55 13.36 -10.25
N TYR A 484 -1.87 12.44 -9.57
CA TYR A 484 -2.43 11.76 -8.41
C TYR A 484 -1.35 11.46 -7.38
N ALA A 485 -1.63 11.67 -6.10
CA ALA A 485 -0.75 11.28 -5.01
C ALA A 485 -1.38 10.18 -4.15
N ASN A 486 -0.60 9.15 -3.84
CA ASN A 486 -0.92 8.14 -2.83
C ASN A 486 0.14 8.20 -1.74
N LEU A 487 -0.30 8.46 -0.51
CA LEU A 487 0.56 8.73 0.63
C LEU A 487 0.03 7.92 1.80
N GLU A 488 0.91 7.46 2.67
CA GLU A 488 0.52 6.93 3.97
C GLU A 488 0.97 7.93 5.05
N SER A 489 0.11 8.28 5.99
CA SER A 489 0.49 9.05 7.17
C SER A 489 0.82 8.15 8.36
N GLY A 490 1.80 8.56 9.16
CA GLY A 490 2.14 7.92 10.42
C GLY A 490 1.25 8.36 11.58
N LEU A 491 1.58 7.87 12.77
CA LEU A 491 0.94 8.30 14.02
C LEU A 491 1.10 9.81 14.21
N TRP A 492 0.02 10.46 14.62
CA TRP A 492 0.00 11.89 14.91
C TRP A 492 0.60 12.12 16.29
N CYS A 493 1.77 12.74 16.32
CA CYS A 493 2.45 13.11 17.55
C CYS A 493 1.80 14.35 18.13
N GLU A 494 1.21 14.26 19.32
CA GLU A 494 0.64 15.38 20.04
C GLU A 494 1.78 16.15 20.73
N VAL A 495 2.12 17.30 20.16
CA VAL A 495 3.36 18.01 20.49
C VAL A 495 3.35 18.56 21.93
N THR A 496 2.17 18.90 22.45
CA THR A 496 2.03 19.49 23.79
C THR A 496 2.26 18.47 24.92
N THR A 497 1.76 17.25 24.75
CA THR A 497 1.82 16.19 25.77
C THR A 497 2.97 15.20 25.52
N GLY A 498 3.54 15.20 24.32
CA GLY A 498 4.48 14.18 23.86
C GLY A 498 3.81 12.84 23.52
N ASN A 499 2.47 12.77 23.56
CA ASN A 499 1.74 11.55 23.30
C ASN A 499 1.91 11.10 21.83
N ARG A 500 2.17 9.81 21.63
CA ARG A 500 2.40 9.18 20.31
C ARG A 500 3.57 9.77 19.50
N CYS A 501 4.51 10.42 20.18
CA CYS A 501 5.74 10.91 19.56
C CYS A 501 6.85 9.85 19.63
N VAL A 502 7.65 9.75 18.57
CA VAL A 502 8.89 8.95 18.55
C VAL A 502 10.04 9.93 18.54
N ASP A 503 10.86 9.92 19.59
CA ASP A 503 11.97 10.86 19.79
C ASP A 503 11.56 12.33 19.65
N GLY A 504 10.38 12.69 20.16
CA GLY A 504 9.85 14.05 20.10
C GLY A 504 9.34 14.49 18.72
N ALA A 505 9.19 13.57 17.77
CA ALA A 505 8.67 13.84 16.44
C ALA A 505 7.51 12.91 16.05
N GLY A 506 6.78 13.28 14.99
CA GLY A 506 5.82 12.38 14.34
C GLY A 506 6.49 11.07 13.90
N ALA A 507 5.80 9.95 14.09
CA ALA A 507 6.26 8.65 13.65
C ALA A 507 6.21 8.57 12.11
N PHE A 508 7.10 7.78 11.52
CA PHE A 508 6.97 7.45 10.10
C PHE A 508 5.73 6.57 9.86
N PRO A 509 5.19 6.57 8.63
CA PRO A 509 4.08 5.70 8.28
C PRO A 509 4.40 4.23 8.51
N GLN A 510 3.51 3.53 9.21
CA GLN A 510 3.58 2.09 9.34
C GLN A 510 3.00 1.46 8.08
N THR A 511 3.84 0.76 7.34
CA THR A 511 3.42 0.03 6.14
C THR A 511 3.76 -1.44 6.28
N PHE A 512 3.18 -2.25 5.39
CA PHE A 512 3.43 -3.68 5.37
C PHE A 512 3.97 -4.13 4.02
N THR A 513 4.81 -5.15 4.06
CA THR A 513 5.19 -5.93 2.88
C THR A 513 4.42 -7.23 2.92
N VAL A 514 3.70 -7.53 1.85
CA VAL A 514 2.92 -8.76 1.66
C VAL A 514 3.57 -9.58 0.55
N ALA A 515 3.97 -10.81 0.88
CA ALA A 515 4.47 -11.78 -0.08
C ALA A 515 4.05 -13.22 0.32
N PRO A 516 3.61 -14.07 -0.63
CA PRO A 516 3.49 -13.82 -2.06
C PRO A 516 2.29 -12.93 -2.46
N GLY A 517 1.33 -12.68 -1.57
CA GLY A 517 0.03 -12.08 -1.91
C GLY A 517 -0.85 -13.03 -2.73
N GLY A 518 -1.87 -12.48 -3.39
CA GLY A 518 -2.87 -13.19 -4.17
C GLY A 518 -4.03 -13.72 -3.33
N VAL A 519 -4.78 -14.68 -3.89
CA VAL A 519 -5.86 -15.36 -3.16
C VAL A 519 -5.26 -16.33 -2.14
N VAL A 520 -5.64 -16.15 -0.88
CA VAL A 520 -5.17 -16.92 0.25
C VAL A 520 -6.34 -17.55 0.97
N THR A 521 -6.22 -18.82 1.28
CA THR A 521 -7.17 -19.56 2.09
C THR A 521 -6.61 -19.71 3.50
N ALA A 522 -7.30 -19.19 4.51
CA ALA A 522 -6.92 -19.32 5.91
C ALA A 522 -7.92 -20.22 6.63
N VAL A 523 -7.44 -21.30 7.26
CA VAL A 523 -8.32 -22.35 7.83
C VAL A 523 -8.08 -22.51 9.32
N ALA A 524 -9.13 -22.45 10.12
CA ALA A 524 -9.13 -22.80 11.55
C ALA A 524 -9.80 -24.16 11.78
N LYS A 525 -9.18 -25.02 12.59
CA LYS A 525 -9.68 -26.36 12.97
C LYS A 525 -9.32 -26.69 14.44
N PRO A 526 -10.30 -26.77 15.36
CA PRO A 526 -11.71 -26.37 15.22
C PRO A 526 -11.88 -24.85 15.25
N PHE A 527 -13.10 -24.40 14.95
CA PHE A 527 -13.55 -23.03 15.22
C PHE A 527 -14.69 -23.05 16.23
N THR A 528 -14.56 -22.35 17.35
CA THR A 528 -15.60 -22.31 18.38
C THR A 528 -15.80 -20.92 18.98
N LEU A 529 -17.05 -20.63 19.36
CA LEU A 529 -17.48 -19.43 20.07
C LEU A 529 -18.44 -19.85 21.19
N GLY A 530 -18.25 -19.43 22.43
CA GLY A 530 -19.12 -19.81 23.53
C GLY A 530 -19.04 -18.93 24.77
N TYR A 531 -19.86 -19.28 25.76
CA TYR A 531 -19.89 -18.62 27.07
C TYR A 531 -19.24 -19.49 28.13
N ALA A 532 -18.07 -19.07 28.62
CA ALA A 532 -17.42 -19.61 29.80
C ALA A 532 -18.38 -19.54 31.01
N GLY A 533 -18.81 -20.72 31.48
CA GLY A 533 -19.68 -20.88 32.65
C GLY A 533 -21.08 -21.42 32.34
N ASP A 534 -21.64 -21.09 31.17
CA ASP A 534 -23.02 -21.44 30.80
C ASP A 534 -23.13 -22.66 29.88
N ASN A 535 -22.00 -23.29 29.53
CA ASN A 535 -21.89 -24.47 28.63
C ASN A 535 -22.51 -24.28 27.23
N ALA A 536 -22.91 -23.06 26.84
CA ALA A 536 -23.43 -22.77 25.52
C ALA A 536 -22.28 -22.50 24.53
N GLU A 537 -22.24 -23.23 23.43
CA GLU A 537 -21.16 -23.15 22.44
C GLU A 537 -21.64 -23.36 21.00
N PHE A 538 -21.20 -22.48 20.11
CA PHE A 538 -21.29 -22.63 18.68
C PHE A 538 -19.97 -23.24 18.19
N ARG A 539 -20.01 -24.51 17.79
CA ARG A 539 -18.83 -25.28 17.39
C ARG A 539 -18.90 -25.59 15.90
N CYS A 540 -17.77 -25.48 15.21
CA CYS A 540 -17.61 -25.94 13.85
C CYS A 540 -16.33 -26.76 13.72
N GLU A 541 -16.39 -27.83 12.94
CA GLU A 541 -15.20 -28.61 12.57
C GLU A 541 -14.13 -27.74 11.92
N SER A 542 -14.55 -26.78 11.09
CA SER A 542 -13.64 -25.81 10.49
C SER A 542 -14.31 -24.48 10.12
N ALA A 543 -13.50 -23.41 10.13
CA ALA A 543 -13.83 -22.13 9.50
C ALA A 543 -12.75 -21.81 8.46
N THR A 544 -13.18 -21.41 7.27
CA THR A 544 -12.30 -21.10 6.14
C THR A 544 -12.54 -19.68 5.68
N MET A 545 -11.52 -18.83 5.73
CA MET A 545 -11.52 -17.51 5.09
C MET A 545 -10.84 -17.59 3.74
N ARG A 546 -11.39 -16.93 2.72
CA ARG A 546 -10.72 -16.74 1.43
C ARG A 546 -10.50 -15.26 1.19
N LEU A 547 -9.25 -14.81 1.34
CA LEU A 547 -8.84 -13.41 1.27
C LEU A 547 -8.01 -13.15 0.02
N ASP A 548 -8.31 -12.09 -0.73
CA ASP A 548 -7.45 -11.56 -1.77
C ASP A 548 -6.52 -10.49 -1.17
N LEU A 549 -5.22 -10.75 -1.18
CA LEU A 549 -4.18 -9.87 -0.63
C LEU A 549 -3.34 -9.25 -1.74
N GLU A 550 -3.21 -7.93 -1.75
CA GLU A 550 -2.34 -7.26 -2.70
C GLU A 550 -0.86 -7.54 -2.40
N ARG A 551 -0.17 -8.22 -3.32
CA ARG A 551 1.27 -8.40 -3.24
C ARG A 551 1.96 -7.04 -3.35
N GLY A 552 2.88 -6.74 -2.45
CA GLY A 552 3.74 -5.58 -2.62
C GLY A 552 4.49 -5.19 -1.36
N ARG A 553 5.35 -4.19 -1.51
CA ARG A 553 5.98 -3.47 -0.39
C ARG A 553 5.19 -2.19 -0.15
N TRP A 554 5.30 -1.63 1.05
CA TRP A 554 4.70 -0.34 1.41
C TRP A 554 3.17 -0.33 1.30
N GLN A 555 2.54 -1.47 1.53
CA GLN A 555 1.09 -1.59 1.55
C GLN A 555 0.51 -0.85 2.75
N SER A 556 -0.64 -0.19 2.52
CA SER A 556 -1.43 0.43 3.58
C SER A 556 -1.79 -0.61 4.62
N ARG A 557 -1.68 -0.25 5.89
CA ARG A 557 -2.10 -1.11 7.01
C ARG A 557 -3.61 -1.37 7.06
N PHE A 558 -4.38 -0.49 6.42
CA PHE A 558 -5.83 -0.53 6.35
C PHE A 558 -6.29 -1.10 5.01
N ARG A 559 -7.19 -2.09 5.04
CA ARG A 559 -7.70 -2.87 3.90
C ARG A 559 -6.60 -3.58 3.10
N LEU A 560 -5.74 -4.31 3.81
CA LEU A 560 -4.71 -5.17 3.21
C LEU A 560 -5.29 -6.34 2.43
N GLY A 561 -6.53 -6.74 2.75
CA GLY A 561 -7.20 -7.83 2.09
C GLY A 561 -8.72 -7.71 2.13
N LYS A 562 -9.37 -8.32 1.14
CA LYS A 562 -10.83 -8.45 1.08
C LYS A 562 -11.19 -9.90 0.80
N GLY A 563 -12.26 -10.40 1.42
CA GLY A 563 -12.66 -11.78 1.17
C GLY A 563 -14.03 -12.15 1.72
N ASP A 564 -14.20 -13.44 1.93
CA ASP A 564 -15.36 -14.07 2.55
C ASP A 564 -14.92 -15.16 3.55
N MET A 565 -15.90 -15.75 4.23
CA MET A 565 -15.70 -16.86 5.16
C MET A 565 -16.83 -17.87 5.06
N SER A 566 -16.51 -19.14 5.15
CA SER A 566 -17.45 -20.25 5.26
C SER A 566 -17.11 -21.11 6.48
N LEU A 567 -18.11 -21.75 7.06
CA LEU A 567 -17.91 -22.69 8.16
C LEU A 567 -18.61 -24.02 7.84
N HIS A 568 -17.97 -25.12 8.23
CA HIS A 568 -18.41 -26.48 7.94
C HIS A 568 -18.48 -27.33 9.20
N GLY A 569 -19.43 -28.27 9.22
CA GLY A 569 -19.62 -29.20 10.34
C GLY A 569 -19.98 -28.47 11.62
N CYS A 570 -20.97 -27.57 11.55
CA CYS A 570 -21.35 -26.73 12.68
C CYS A 570 -22.49 -27.35 13.51
N GLU A 571 -22.45 -27.09 14.81
CA GLU A 571 -23.46 -27.45 15.80
C GLU A 571 -23.58 -26.35 16.85
N VAL A 572 -24.75 -26.30 17.49
CA VAL A 572 -25.05 -25.36 18.58
C VAL A 572 -25.37 -26.18 19.82
N GLU A 573 -24.46 -26.17 20.80
CA GLU A 573 -24.70 -26.74 22.13
C GLU A 573 -25.37 -25.67 22.99
N ALA A 574 -26.62 -25.91 23.40
CA ALA A 574 -27.37 -25.04 24.28
C ALA A 574 -26.84 -25.10 25.72
N SER A 575 -27.20 -24.12 26.55
CA SER A 575 -26.76 -24.10 27.96
C SER A 575 -27.30 -25.26 28.82
N ASP A 576 -28.34 -25.96 28.34
CA ASP A 576 -28.87 -27.17 28.96
C ASP A 576 -28.17 -28.47 28.49
N GLY A 577 -27.16 -28.36 27.61
CA GLY A 577 -26.41 -29.47 27.02
C GLY A 577 -27.06 -30.09 25.78
N THR A 578 -28.19 -29.57 25.31
CA THR A 578 -28.82 -30.05 24.07
C THR A 578 -28.00 -29.60 22.87
N VAL A 579 -27.63 -30.54 21.99
CA VAL A 579 -26.90 -30.25 20.75
C VAL A 579 -27.87 -30.15 19.59
N HIS A 580 -27.87 -28.99 18.92
CA HIS A 580 -28.66 -28.72 17.73
C HIS A 580 -27.76 -28.70 16.49
N PRO A 581 -27.98 -29.59 15.50
CA PRO A 581 -27.17 -29.60 14.29
C PRO A 581 -27.47 -28.37 13.42
N VAL A 582 -26.42 -27.77 12.86
CA VAL A 582 -26.55 -26.75 11.82
C VAL A 582 -26.68 -27.44 10.47
N ARG A 583 -27.68 -27.06 9.70
CA ARG A 583 -27.96 -27.63 8.40
C ARG A 583 -27.31 -26.80 7.29
N GLY A 584 -26.50 -27.46 6.46
CA GLY A 584 -25.83 -26.83 5.33
C GLY A 584 -24.60 -26.05 5.76
N GLU A 585 -24.17 -25.10 4.93
CA GLU A 585 -23.05 -24.21 5.21
C GLU A 585 -23.51 -22.98 5.96
N VAL A 586 -22.72 -22.53 6.94
CA VAL A 586 -22.92 -21.24 7.59
C VAL A 586 -22.40 -20.17 6.64
N THR A 587 -23.27 -19.22 6.28
CA THR A 587 -22.94 -18.19 5.30
C THR A 587 -22.48 -16.90 5.97
N GLN A 588 -21.48 -16.24 5.39
CA GLN A 588 -21.03 -14.92 5.77
C GLN A 588 -21.78 -13.83 4.99
N ASP A 589 -22.42 -12.88 5.69
CA ASP A 589 -23.15 -11.77 5.07
C ASP A 589 -22.22 -10.58 4.74
N GLY A 590 -21.87 -10.48 3.45
CA GLY A 590 -21.01 -9.44 2.88
C GLY A 590 -19.52 -9.72 3.08
N SER A 591 -18.68 -8.78 2.66
CA SER A 591 -17.23 -9.01 2.61
C SER A 591 -16.52 -8.83 3.94
N LEU A 592 -15.52 -9.68 4.18
CA LEU A 592 -14.50 -9.51 5.20
C LEU A 592 -13.41 -8.56 4.74
N TRP A 593 -12.82 -7.84 5.71
CA TRP A 593 -11.72 -6.91 5.48
C TRP A 593 -10.59 -7.15 6.48
N LEU A 594 -9.39 -7.40 5.95
CA LEU A 594 -8.19 -7.56 6.75
C LEU A 594 -7.51 -6.20 6.95
N ASN A 595 -7.39 -5.82 8.21
CA ASN A 595 -6.59 -4.68 8.65
C ASN A 595 -5.43 -5.18 9.51
N MET A 596 -4.32 -4.47 9.49
CA MET A 596 -3.20 -4.74 10.38
C MET A 596 -2.76 -3.50 11.13
N THR A 597 -2.23 -3.72 12.31
CA THR A 597 -1.58 -2.70 13.14
C THR A 597 -0.31 -3.30 13.73
N ILE A 598 0.54 -2.46 14.29
CA ILE A 598 1.64 -2.91 15.14
C ILE A 598 1.22 -2.66 16.58
N ASP A 599 1.22 -3.72 17.38
CA ASP A 599 1.00 -3.59 18.81
C ASP A 599 2.17 -2.81 19.42
N ALA A 600 1.86 -1.68 20.06
CA ALA A 600 2.89 -0.75 20.55
C ALA A 600 3.74 -1.34 21.68
N ALA A 601 3.20 -2.31 22.45
CA ALA A 601 3.89 -2.91 23.58
C ALA A 601 4.86 -4.02 23.15
N THR A 602 4.47 -4.82 22.15
CA THR A 602 5.19 -6.01 21.70
C THR A 602 5.96 -5.79 20.40
N GLY A 603 5.63 -4.73 19.65
CA GLY A 603 6.14 -4.50 18.29
C GLY A 603 5.67 -5.53 17.27
N ARG A 604 4.76 -6.44 17.65
CA ARG A 604 4.29 -7.52 16.78
C ARG A 604 3.11 -7.06 15.92
N PRO A 605 2.96 -7.62 14.72
CA PRO A 605 1.78 -7.37 13.91
C PRO A 605 0.52 -7.93 14.58
N ALA A 606 -0.45 -7.05 14.80
CA ALA A 606 -1.81 -7.41 15.17
C ALA A 606 -2.69 -7.40 13.91
N MET A 607 -3.54 -8.40 13.78
CA MET A 607 -4.43 -8.59 12.64
C MET A 607 -5.88 -8.44 13.10
N ARG A 608 -6.68 -7.74 12.30
CA ARG A 608 -8.12 -7.56 12.53
C ARG A 608 -8.89 -7.97 11.28
N ILE A 609 -9.77 -8.96 11.42
CA ILE A 609 -10.72 -9.37 10.41
C ILE A 609 -12.05 -8.70 10.72
N ASN A 610 -12.43 -7.73 9.91
CA ASN A 610 -13.64 -6.92 10.11
C ASN A 610 -14.74 -7.40 9.16
N GLY A 611 -15.99 -7.08 9.49
CA GLY A 611 -17.13 -7.35 8.61
C GLY A 611 -17.82 -8.68 8.88
N VAL A 612 -17.53 -9.33 10.01
CA VAL A 612 -18.00 -10.69 10.31
C VAL A 612 -19.48 -10.70 10.69
N VAL A 613 -20.28 -11.46 9.94
CA VAL A 613 -21.71 -11.66 10.17
C VAL A 613 -22.05 -13.06 9.67
N LEU A 614 -22.46 -13.95 10.56
CA LEU A 614 -22.68 -15.37 10.25
C LEU A 614 -24.17 -15.70 10.34
N ASP A 615 -24.65 -16.45 9.37
CA ASP A 615 -26.02 -16.98 9.35
C ASP A 615 -25.97 -18.51 9.34
N ALA A 616 -26.54 -19.11 10.38
CA ALA A 616 -26.64 -20.57 10.53
C ALA A 616 -28.12 -20.98 10.55
N THR A 617 -28.49 -21.96 9.73
CA THR A 617 -29.82 -22.59 9.82
C THR A 617 -29.73 -23.76 10.78
N VAL A 618 -30.45 -23.70 11.90
CA VAL A 618 -30.38 -24.69 12.98
C VAL A 618 -31.65 -25.53 12.98
N ASP A 619 -31.50 -26.86 13.03
CA ASP A 619 -32.62 -27.77 13.22
C ASP A 619 -32.94 -27.84 14.73
N VAL A 620 -34.14 -27.39 15.10
CA VAL A 620 -34.65 -27.45 16.48
C VAL A 620 -35.61 -28.64 16.61
N GLY A 621 -35.67 -29.25 17.80
CA GLY A 621 -36.45 -30.47 18.04
C GLY A 621 -37.90 -30.38 17.54
N GLY A 622 -38.47 -31.52 17.12
CA GLY A 622 -39.84 -31.55 16.57
C GLY A 622 -39.95 -31.16 15.09
N GLY A 623 -38.83 -31.12 14.36
CA GLY A 623 -38.79 -30.81 12.93
C GLY A 623 -38.86 -29.32 12.60
N GLY A 624 -38.77 -28.45 13.61
CA GLY A 624 -38.69 -27.02 13.43
C GLY A 624 -37.32 -26.58 12.91
N ARG A 625 -37.27 -25.40 12.30
CA ARG A 625 -36.03 -24.75 11.87
C ARG A 625 -36.03 -23.31 12.31
N CYS A 626 -34.86 -22.81 12.65
CA CYS A 626 -34.63 -21.40 12.94
C CYS A 626 -33.31 -20.93 12.33
N THR A 627 -33.11 -19.61 12.32
CA THR A 627 -31.88 -18.98 11.87
C THR A 627 -31.18 -18.38 13.08
N LEU A 628 -30.01 -18.90 13.41
CA LEU A 628 -29.09 -18.31 14.37
C LEU A 628 -28.17 -17.37 13.61
N ARG A 629 -28.24 -16.07 13.91
CA ARG A 629 -27.39 -15.05 13.31
C ARG A 629 -26.39 -14.55 14.33
N ILE A 630 -25.10 -14.56 14.00
CA ILE A 630 -24.01 -14.16 14.88
C ILE A 630 -23.32 -12.94 14.28
N SER A 631 -23.27 -11.85 15.04
CA SER A 631 -22.74 -10.56 14.59
C SER A 631 -22.28 -9.74 15.80
N HIS A 632 -22.13 -8.44 15.66
CA HIS A 632 -22.03 -7.54 16.80
C HIS A 632 -23.33 -6.75 16.96
N ASN A 633 -23.68 -6.39 18.19
CA ASN A 633 -24.84 -5.54 18.47
C ASN A 633 -24.39 -4.35 19.28
N LEU A 634 -24.69 -3.16 18.78
CA LEU A 634 -24.56 -1.93 19.54
C LEU A 634 -25.76 -1.81 20.46
N GLY A 635 -25.50 -1.59 21.75
CA GLY A 635 -26.54 -1.33 22.74
C GLY A 635 -26.84 0.17 22.83
N GLY A 636 -28.12 0.52 22.99
CA GLY A 636 -28.50 1.85 23.43
C GLY A 636 -28.09 2.09 24.89
N ILE A 637 -27.71 3.32 25.25
CA ILE A 637 -27.38 3.66 26.65
C ILE A 637 -28.65 3.63 27.52
N PHE A 638 -29.77 4.14 26.99
CA PHE A 638 -31.03 4.28 27.72
C PHE A 638 -32.27 3.80 26.97
N LEU A 639 -32.15 3.58 25.66
CA LEU A 639 -33.28 3.14 24.84
C LEU A 639 -33.23 1.62 24.69
N PRO A 640 -34.35 0.92 24.88
CA PRO A 640 -34.46 -0.49 24.52
C PRO A 640 -34.32 -0.59 23.01
N GLY A 641 -33.18 -1.06 22.55
CA GLY A 641 -32.84 -1.11 21.14
C GLY A 641 -31.46 -1.70 20.96
N GLN A 642 -31.36 -2.54 19.95
CA GLN A 642 -30.09 -3.07 19.50
C GLN A 642 -30.01 -2.88 18.00
N ARG A 643 -28.88 -2.36 17.57
CA ARG A 643 -28.54 -2.29 16.15
C ARG A 643 -27.47 -3.32 15.86
N GLU A 644 -27.85 -4.30 15.04
CA GLU A 644 -26.89 -5.22 14.45
C GLU A 644 -25.89 -4.44 13.60
N VAL A 645 -24.62 -4.72 13.83
CA VAL A 645 -23.50 -4.25 13.02
C VAL A 645 -22.53 -5.42 12.77
N PRO A 646 -21.67 -5.34 11.74
CA PRO A 646 -20.67 -6.37 11.53
C PRO A 646 -19.70 -6.46 12.71
N GLY A 647 -19.38 -7.69 13.12
CA GLY A 647 -18.37 -7.95 14.14
C GLY A 647 -16.96 -7.97 13.58
N LEU A 648 -16.01 -8.19 14.49
CA LEU A 648 -14.59 -8.36 14.17
C LEU A 648 -13.98 -9.53 14.93
N LEU A 649 -12.93 -10.11 14.34
CA LEU A 649 -11.96 -10.98 14.99
C LEU A 649 -10.65 -10.22 15.11
N GLU A 650 -9.98 -10.29 16.25
CA GLU A 650 -8.67 -9.69 16.48
C GLU A 650 -7.72 -10.74 17.07
N GLY A 651 -6.44 -10.59 16.75
CA GLY A 651 -5.44 -11.60 17.03
C GLY A 651 -4.03 -11.18 16.64
N SER A 652 -3.08 -12.03 16.95
CA SER A 652 -1.69 -11.88 16.52
C SER A 652 -1.45 -12.64 15.23
N TYR A 653 -0.56 -12.13 14.38
CA TYR A 653 -0.13 -12.83 13.18
C TYR A 653 1.33 -13.24 13.29
N ASP A 654 1.60 -14.53 13.19
CA ASP A 654 2.96 -15.06 13.20
C ASP A 654 3.14 -16.15 12.14
N ASN A 655 4.10 -15.92 11.24
CA ASN A 655 4.59 -16.88 10.25
C ASN A 655 3.50 -17.70 9.52
N GLY A 656 2.43 -17.06 9.04
CA GLY A 656 1.34 -17.74 8.34
C GLY A 656 0.12 -18.07 9.19
N THR A 657 0.18 -17.90 10.50
CA THR A 657 -0.92 -18.22 11.40
C THR A 657 -1.46 -16.96 12.05
N PHE A 658 -2.77 -16.74 11.90
CA PHE A 658 -3.53 -15.76 12.65
C PHE A 658 -4.10 -16.43 13.90
N SER A 659 -3.57 -16.09 15.07
CA SER A 659 -4.04 -16.63 16.36
C SER A 659 -5.00 -15.64 17.00
N MET A 660 -6.28 -16.00 17.03
CA MET A 660 -7.35 -15.15 17.55
C MET A 660 -7.21 -14.97 19.06
N ASN A 661 -7.30 -13.73 19.55
CA ASN A 661 -7.17 -13.39 20.97
C ASN A 661 -8.28 -12.47 21.49
N SER A 662 -9.17 -11.99 20.62
CA SER A 662 -10.41 -11.31 20.99
C SER A 662 -11.37 -11.26 19.79
N HIS A 663 -12.63 -10.96 20.05
CA HIS A 663 -13.63 -10.70 19.03
C HIS A 663 -14.78 -9.87 19.62
N THR A 664 -15.70 -9.43 18.77
CA THR A 664 -16.92 -8.71 19.20
C THR A 664 -18.21 -9.49 18.94
N LEU A 665 -18.09 -10.73 18.49
CA LEU A 665 -19.20 -11.61 18.11
C LEU A 665 -20.10 -12.02 19.28
N LYS A 666 -21.40 -12.04 18.99
CA LYS A 666 -22.50 -12.48 19.87
C LYS A 666 -23.75 -12.82 19.06
N PRO A 667 -24.75 -13.49 19.65
CA PRO A 667 -26.04 -13.69 18.99
C PRO A 667 -26.68 -12.36 18.61
N SER A 668 -27.18 -12.25 17.38
CA SER A 668 -27.87 -11.07 16.86
C SER A 668 -29.31 -11.06 17.34
N GLY A 669 -29.85 -9.87 17.63
CA GLY A 669 -31.29 -9.68 17.87
C GLY A 669 -32.17 -9.98 16.64
N LYS A 670 -31.56 -10.22 15.46
CA LYS A 670 -32.25 -10.74 14.27
C LYS A 670 -32.33 -12.27 14.21
N SER A 671 -31.75 -12.98 15.17
CA SER A 671 -31.88 -14.43 15.26
C SER A 671 -33.34 -14.82 15.50
N THR A 672 -33.80 -15.87 14.83
CA THR A 672 -35.14 -16.44 15.04
C THR A 672 -35.12 -17.68 15.94
N CYS A 673 -33.92 -18.08 16.39
CA CYS A 673 -33.72 -19.20 17.30
C CYS A 673 -33.96 -18.81 18.77
N GLU A 674 -34.73 -19.63 19.48
CA GLU A 674 -34.91 -19.56 20.94
C GLU A 674 -34.12 -20.69 21.62
N ILE A 675 -32.81 -20.72 21.43
CA ILE A 675 -31.92 -21.75 21.99
C ILE A 675 -31.36 -21.24 23.33
N PRO A 676 -31.47 -22.00 24.44
CA PRO A 676 -30.89 -21.61 25.73
C PRO A 676 -29.40 -21.26 25.61
N GLY A 677 -29.01 -20.10 26.12
CA GLY A 677 -27.65 -19.55 26.00
C GLY A 677 -27.38 -18.73 24.73
N PHE A 678 -28.29 -18.73 23.75
CA PHE A 678 -28.17 -17.93 22.51
C PHE A 678 -29.23 -16.82 22.38
N THR A 679 -30.00 -16.58 23.43
CA THR A 679 -31.00 -15.51 23.52
C THR A 679 -30.47 -14.25 24.19
N ASP A 680 -29.28 -14.30 24.80
CA ASP A 680 -28.58 -13.12 25.28
C ASP A 680 -27.84 -12.44 24.12
N PHE A 681 -28.41 -11.33 23.65
CA PHE A 681 -27.86 -10.51 22.57
C PHE A 681 -26.92 -9.39 23.06
N LEU A 682 -26.73 -9.27 24.38
CA LEU A 682 -25.88 -8.26 25.01
C LEU A 682 -24.47 -8.80 25.27
N SER A 683 -24.38 -10.03 25.77
CA SER A 683 -23.10 -10.66 26.13
C SER A 683 -22.30 -11.06 24.89
N VAL A 684 -20.99 -10.82 24.94
CA VAL A 684 -20.02 -11.30 23.93
C VAL A 684 -19.62 -12.71 24.28
N PHE A 685 -19.42 -13.60 23.30
CA PHE A 685 -18.83 -14.90 23.58
C PHE A 685 -17.45 -14.69 24.23
N ASN A 686 -17.24 -15.21 25.43
CA ASN A 686 -16.02 -14.98 26.22
C ASN A 686 -15.09 -16.21 26.23
N SER A 687 -15.49 -17.30 25.56
CA SER A 687 -14.67 -18.46 25.22
C SER A 687 -14.64 -18.61 23.70
N TYR A 688 -13.47 -18.81 23.13
CA TYR A 688 -13.32 -18.98 21.69
C TYR A 688 -12.06 -19.76 21.32
N LYS A 689 -12.07 -20.37 20.14
CA LYS A 689 -10.92 -21.02 19.52
C LYS A 689 -10.97 -20.83 18.02
N GLY A 690 -9.88 -20.40 17.40
CA GLY A 690 -9.88 -20.10 15.97
C GLY A 690 -8.52 -19.64 15.47
N ASP A 691 -7.52 -20.52 15.48
CA ASP A 691 -6.22 -20.23 14.89
C ASP A 691 -6.25 -20.53 13.39
N PHE A 692 -6.21 -19.49 12.57
CA PHE A 692 -6.33 -19.62 11.11
C PHE A 692 -4.94 -19.75 10.47
N VAL A 693 -4.70 -20.88 9.81
CA VAL A 693 -3.45 -21.15 9.08
C VAL A 693 -3.61 -20.78 7.61
N PHE A 694 -2.76 -19.88 7.10
CA PHE A 694 -2.81 -19.31 5.76
C PHE A 694 -2.11 -20.21 4.73
N HIS A 695 -2.79 -20.46 3.61
CA HIS A 695 -2.32 -21.21 2.45
C HIS A 695 -2.60 -20.46 1.14
N PRO A 696 -1.58 -20.11 0.33
CA PRO A 696 -0.16 -20.25 0.67
C PRO A 696 0.21 -19.36 1.86
N THR A 697 1.24 -19.78 2.61
CA THR A 697 1.78 -19.02 3.74
C THR A 697 2.14 -17.62 3.30
N GLN A 698 1.63 -16.62 4.03
CA GLN A 698 1.96 -15.22 3.77
C GLN A 698 3.06 -14.76 4.72
N ARG A 699 4.02 -14.04 4.17
CA ARG A 699 4.97 -13.25 4.93
C ARG A 699 4.47 -11.82 4.90
N ILE A 700 3.89 -11.40 6.02
CA ILE A 700 3.43 -10.02 6.23
C ILE A 700 4.35 -9.37 7.26
N THR A 701 5.22 -8.46 6.82
CA THR A 701 6.24 -7.83 7.66
C THR A 701 6.17 -6.32 7.58
N SER A 702 6.38 -5.62 8.71
CA SER A 702 6.58 -4.17 8.72
C SER A 702 8.09 -3.84 8.66
N PRO A 703 8.49 -2.72 8.03
CA PRO A 703 9.89 -2.27 7.94
C PRO A 703 10.60 -2.08 9.28
#